data_AF-A0A3M1IR39-F1
#
_entry.id   AF-A0A3M1IR39-F1
#
_cell.length_a   1.000
_cell.length_b   1.000
_cell.length_c   1.000
_cell.angle_alpha   90.00
_cell.angle_beta   90.00
_cell.angle_gamma   90.00
#
_symmetry.space_group_name_H-M   'P 1'
#
loop_
_entity.id
_entity.type
_entity.pdbx_description
1 polymer ?
#
loop_
_entity_poly.entity_id
_entity_poly.type
_entity_poly.pdbx_seq_one_letter_code
_entity_poly.pdbx_strand_id
1 'polypeptide(L)'
;MNLTLHLIRTDIRRFRWSLGLFWGALAAGLLLEWLLPPSAPRQTALTLLFLAEVLLALWLVVLVVLGDALTGSTAAWMTRPIGRRSLLAAKTLWMVGFLLAPYVVAAVLRFVAAGFGWSTAVKAGLEALLFGGAFLWCVAALAACVRTTFGFLAAAGAVFGAAALVGAVLGWIRFRSSEPGPVTLETSAVLVAWAWLWVCALGAWIVRVMLPPRTPGVGLFGAGVLGALLLGFFWPVDFLAPRAGSGARLNIEVIDDASAAASSGPGQQLLWGGFRVSGLATNEVLVASGLEATLEAGARGVGRWEHHELWPRTPTESGQKGAAMALIRRWFPTNTLWFGAWEFRDGPSWLHLPKDPEWFAAYAREPAPGRFSGKVRGVRWRLHAAAPIRLQPQSFTLRQGVRLSLRQVTVRPDRLRLDWLVEFPVLVSDAAGRSLADDMVGRLQFVLHHEPSAEAHGVSSSFTLRPWPSAGPPSLGSQRFSIEFPYSELRARLTGVSTEDWLREARLWVFEFTPLETVTLDFQRTNYVLRLYPENAGSASAEADELEVIRQLRLPEQPTEADLEAYLRVLLRHAPDRLTQSNRDLMQEKLEAIGPAGVPVLLRLMPIRERVFHYFVRDVLRRLLREEHKPALLDALARAPELVTVVRARGWEKDAIPVAVEMIRSRRGAVLPEIVRIAAMAKQPETHPDLAWHFIHNRTGHEFMLPALEACPGFDVASVVREAWRRARIGLASPRGLVLPAARLGLPGALQ
;
A
#
# COMPACT_ATOMS: atom_id res chain seq x y z
N MET A 1 -15.01 -43.25 46.80
CA MET A 1 -14.22 -42.97 45.58
C MET A 1 -14.78 -41.72 44.91
N ASN A 2 -13.96 -40.73 44.56
CA ASN A 2 -14.44 -39.49 43.96
C ASN A 2 -15.07 -39.78 42.58
N LEU A 3 -16.40 -39.63 42.46
CA LEU A 3 -17.17 -39.96 41.27
C LEU A 3 -16.64 -39.23 40.02
N THR A 4 -16.21 -37.97 40.18
CA THR A 4 -15.63 -37.15 39.11
C THR A 4 -14.39 -37.80 38.51
N LEU A 5 -13.47 -38.30 39.35
CA LEU A 5 -12.26 -39.00 38.89
C LEU A 5 -12.59 -40.33 38.21
N HIS A 6 -13.63 -41.03 38.68
CA HIS A 6 -14.07 -42.27 38.06
C HIS A 6 -14.61 -42.04 36.64
N LEU A 7 -15.40 -40.98 36.42
CA LEU A 7 -15.90 -40.60 35.11
C LEU A 7 -14.74 -40.22 34.17
N ILE A 8 -13.81 -39.37 34.63
CA ILE A 8 -12.61 -38.99 33.86
C ILE A 8 -11.80 -40.23 33.43
N ARG A 9 -11.52 -41.16 34.36
CA ARG A 9 -10.80 -42.42 34.04
C ARG A 9 -11.56 -43.30 33.05
N THR A 10 -12.88 -43.25 33.07
CA THR A 10 -13.71 -44.02 32.15
C THR A 10 -13.68 -43.41 30.75
N ASP A 11 -13.80 -42.09 30.64
CA ASP A 11 -13.66 -41.37 29.38
C ASP A 11 -12.27 -41.55 28.77
N ILE A 12 -11.19 -41.45 29.56
CA ILE A 12 -9.81 -41.71 29.10
C ILE A 12 -9.69 -43.12 28.51
N ARG A 13 -10.18 -44.15 29.20
CA ARG A 13 -10.12 -45.54 28.72
C ARG A 13 -10.95 -45.73 27.44
N ARG A 14 -12.13 -45.11 27.39
CA ARG A 14 -13.05 -45.19 26.24
C ARG A 14 -12.49 -44.52 25.00
N PHE A 15 -11.85 -43.35 25.15
CA PHE A 15 -11.41 -42.50 24.05
C PHE A 15 -9.89 -42.48 23.83
N ARG A 16 -9.14 -43.40 24.46
CA ARG A 16 -7.65 -43.45 24.42
C ARG A 16 -7.05 -43.38 23.02
N TRP A 17 -7.67 -44.01 22.03
CA TRP A 17 -7.15 -44.03 20.65
C TRP A 17 -7.35 -42.68 19.96
N SER A 18 -8.55 -42.10 20.04
CA SER A 18 -8.83 -40.77 19.50
C SER A 18 -8.00 -39.70 20.19
N LEU A 19 -7.81 -39.81 21.51
CA LEU A 19 -6.94 -38.93 22.28
C LEU A 19 -5.47 -39.09 21.87
N GLY A 20 -5.01 -40.33 21.66
CA GLY A 20 -3.67 -40.62 21.16
C GLY A 20 -3.41 -40.04 19.76
N LEU A 21 -4.39 -40.11 18.86
CA LEU A 21 -4.30 -39.48 17.53
C LEU A 21 -4.21 -37.96 17.63
N PHE A 22 -5.01 -37.34 18.50
CA PHE A 22 -4.99 -35.89 18.72
C PHE A 22 -3.62 -35.42 19.26
N TRP A 23 -3.09 -36.10 20.27
CA TRP A 23 -1.76 -35.80 20.81
C TRP A 23 -0.64 -36.12 19.81
N GLY A 24 -0.79 -37.19 19.03
CA GLY A 24 0.14 -37.52 17.95
C GLY A 24 0.21 -36.43 16.89
N ALA A 25 -0.93 -35.85 16.50
CA ALA A 25 -0.98 -34.73 15.56
C ALA A 25 -0.28 -33.47 16.13
N LEU A 26 -0.55 -33.12 17.39
CA LEU A 26 0.12 -32.00 18.07
C LEU A 26 1.65 -32.18 18.09
N ALA A 27 2.11 -33.36 18.49
CA ALA A 27 3.52 -33.71 18.56
C ALA A 27 4.18 -33.74 17.17
N ALA A 28 3.51 -34.28 16.16
CA ALA A 28 3.99 -34.27 14.78
C ALA A 28 4.16 -32.84 14.23
N GLY A 29 3.21 -31.95 14.52
CA GLY A 29 3.32 -30.54 14.12
C GLY A 29 4.50 -29.84 14.78
N LEU A 30 4.73 -30.08 16.08
CA LEU A 30 5.89 -29.56 16.80
C LEU A 30 7.22 -30.10 16.24
N LEU A 31 7.29 -31.41 15.96
CA LEU A 31 8.49 -32.04 15.39
C LEU A 31 8.80 -31.52 13.99
N LEU A 32 7.79 -31.35 13.13
CA LEU A 32 7.99 -30.77 11.79
C LEU A 32 8.50 -29.34 11.86
N GLU A 33 8.01 -28.54 12.82
CA GLU A 33 8.51 -27.18 12.98
C GLU A 33 9.97 -27.13 13.42
N TRP A 34 10.38 -28.09 14.24
CA TRP A 34 11.73 -28.12 14.82
C TRP A 34 12.77 -28.74 13.89
N LEU A 35 12.38 -29.77 13.13
CA LEU A 35 13.32 -30.58 12.33
C LEU A 35 13.47 -30.11 10.88
N LEU A 36 12.42 -29.54 10.28
CA LEU A 36 12.46 -29.18 8.85
C LEU A 36 12.66 -27.68 8.64
N PRO A 37 13.47 -27.24 7.68
CA PRO A 37 13.57 -25.84 7.33
C PRO A 37 12.26 -25.30 6.74
N PRO A 38 12.00 -23.99 6.83
CA PRO A 38 10.81 -23.36 6.24
C PRO A 38 10.79 -23.59 4.73
N SER A 39 9.79 -24.34 4.27
CA SER A 39 9.59 -24.71 2.86
C SER A 39 8.09 -24.85 2.58
N ALA A 40 7.70 -24.74 1.31
CA ALA A 40 6.29 -24.88 0.91
C ALA A 40 5.69 -26.26 1.30
N PRO A 41 6.41 -27.40 1.15
CA PRO A 41 5.92 -28.69 1.63
C PRO A 41 5.73 -28.74 3.14
N ARG A 42 6.66 -28.16 3.92
CA ARG A 42 6.53 -28.05 5.39
C ARG A 42 5.26 -27.26 5.75
N GLN A 43 5.03 -26.10 5.13
CA GLN A 43 3.83 -25.30 5.40
C GLN A 43 2.55 -26.08 5.10
N THR A 44 2.51 -26.78 3.96
CA THR A 44 1.37 -27.62 3.58
C THR A 44 1.12 -28.73 4.61
N ALA A 45 2.16 -29.42 5.07
CA ALA A 45 2.05 -30.45 6.09
C ALA A 45 1.55 -29.90 7.44
N LEU A 46 2.05 -28.73 7.87
CA LEU A 46 1.58 -28.06 9.07
C LEU A 46 0.11 -27.64 8.97
N THR A 47 -0.34 -27.16 7.81
CA THR A 47 -1.76 -26.85 7.58
C THR A 47 -2.64 -28.09 7.67
N LEU A 48 -2.22 -29.22 7.08
CA LEU A 48 -2.95 -30.48 7.16
C LEU A 48 -3.02 -31.03 8.58
N LEU A 49 -1.92 -30.94 9.35
CA LEU A 49 -1.91 -31.35 10.76
C LEU A 49 -2.78 -30.45 11.62
N PHE A 50 -2.75 -29.14 11.42
CA PHE A 50 -3.64 -28.21 12.10
C PHE A 50 -5.12 -28.54 11.81
N LEU A 51 -5.46 -28.85 10.56
CA LEU A 51 -6.81 -29.28 10.21
C LEU A 51 -7.18 -30.60 10.92
N ALA A 52 -6.27 -31.57 10.98
CA ALA A 52 -6.47 -32.81 11.70
C ALA A 52 -6.66 -32.58 13.21
N GLU A 53 -5.88 -31.69 13.83
CA GLU A 53 -6.01 -31.30 15.24
C GLU A 53 -7.41 -30.75 15.54
N VAL A 54 -7.90 -29.83 14.71
CA VAL A 54 -9.24 -29.22 14.86
C VAL A 54 -10.34 -30.27 14.72
N LEU A 55 -10.26 -31.13 13.70
CA LEU A 55 -11.26 -32.18 13.46
C LEU A 55 -11.27 -33.22 14.57
N LEU A 56 -10.10 -33.64 15.06
CA LEU A 56 -9.98 -34.60 16.17
C LEU A 56 -10.46 -34.00 17.49
N ALA A 57 -10.15 -32.73 17.77
CA ALA A 57 -10.66 -32.03 18.96
C ALA A 57 -12.18 -31.90 18.92
N LEU A 58 -12.75 -31.49 17.78
CA LEU A 58 -14.20 -31.42 17.56
C LEU A 58 -14.86 -32.78 17.79
N TRP A 59 -14.32 -33.83 17.18
CA TRP A 59 -14.81 -35.20 17.34
C TRP A 59 -14.77 -35.66 18.81
N LEU A 60 -13.66 -35.43 19.51
CA LEU A 60 -13.50 -35.80 20.92
C LEU A 60 -14.47 -35.06 21.83
N VAL A 61 -14.67 -33.75 21.65
CA VAL A 61 -15.63 -32.98 22.45
C VAL A 61 -17.04 -33.54 22.26
N VAL A 62 -17.45 -33.80 21.01
CA VAL A 62 -18.76 -34.37 20.70
C VAL A 62 -18.94 -35.74 21.36
N LEU A 63 -17.96 -36.64 21.22
CA LEU A 63 -18.00 -37.97 21.83
C LEU A 63 -18.06 -37.92 23.36
N VAL A 64 -17.32 -37.00 23.99
CA VAL A 64 -17.27 -36.87 25.44
C VAL A 64 -18.56 -36.28 26.01
N VAL A 65 -19.14 -35.29 25.32
CA VAL A 65 -20.39 -34.65 25.72
C VAL A 65 -21.61 -35.54 25.46
N LEU A 66 -21.67 -36.23 24.31
CA LEU A 66 -22.79 -37.12 23.97
C LEU A 66 -22.64 -38.53 24.54
N GLY A 67 -21.42 -38.92 24.95
CA GLY A 67 -21.10 -40.28 25.39
C GLY A 67 -21.77 -40.69 26.70
N ASP A 68 -22.14 -39.71 27.53
CA ASP A 68 -23.01 -39.87 28.70
C ASP A 68 -24.30 -39.12 28.42
N ALA A 69 -25.43 -39.81 28.45
CA ALA A 69 -26.72 -39.16 28.26
C ALA A 69 -26.92 -38.10 29.36
N LEU A 70 -27.13 -36.84 28.96
CA LEU A 70 -27.46 -35.77 29.90
C LEU A 70 -28.66 -36.18 30.76
N THR A 71 -28.58 -35.92 32.07
CA THR A 71 -29.59 -36.34 33.05
C THR A 71 -31.01 -35.93 32.60
N GLY A 72 -31.87 -36.93 32.32
CA GLY A 72 -33.25 -36.70 31.86
C GLY A 72 -33.66 -37.42 30.58
N SER A 73 -32.77 -38.16 29.91
CA SER A 73 -33.20 -39.14 28.90
C SER A 73 -33.73 -40.40 29.58
N THR A 74 -34.81 -40.97 29.07
CA THR A 74 -35.52 -42.14 29.63
C THR A 74 -34.67 -43.41 29.70
N ALA A 75 -33.53 -43.47 29.00
CA ALA A 75 -32.66 -44.64 28.93
C ALA A 75 -31.66 -44.77 30.09
N ALA A 76 -31.41 -43.72 30.88
CA ALA A 76 -30.30 -43.69 31.85
C ALA A 76 -30.67 -44.12 33.29
N TRP A 77 -31.95 -44.33 33.59
CA TRP A 77 -32.42 -44.31 34.98
C TRP A 77 -32.33 -45.66 35.72
N MET A 78 -32.05 -46.77 35.03
CA MET A 78 -32.21 -48.07 35.67
C MET A 78 -31.04 -48.52 36.55
N THR A 79 -29.85 -47.88 36.54
CA THR A 79 -28.73 -48.43 37.34
C THR A 79 -27.87 -47.48 38.19
N ARG A 80 -27.61 -46.19 37.85
CA ARG A 80 -26.83 -45.27 38.73
C ARG A 80 -27.14 -43.78 38.54
N PRO A 81 -27.65 -43.04 39.56
CA PRO A 81 -27.84 -41.60 39.45
C PRO A 81 -26.49 -40.84 39.56
N ILE A 82 -26.03 -40.28 38.44
CA ILE A 82 -24.87 -39.36 38.41
C ILE A 82 -25.37 -37.93 38.66
N GLY A 83 -24.80 -37.25 39.65
CA GLY A 83 -25.15 -35.85 39.92
C GLY A 83 -24.70 -34.90 38.80
N ARG A 84 -25.56 -33.96 38.40
CA ARG A 84 -25.27 -32.96 37.33
C ARG A 84 -23.97 -32.19 37.55
N ARG A 85 -23.70 -31.78 38.80
CA ARG A 85 -22.47 -31.06 39.18
C ARG A 85 -21.23 -31.91 38.96
N SER A 86 -21.28 -33.19 39.34
CA SER A 86 -20.17 -34.14 39.15
C SER A 86 -19.94 -34.45 37.67
N LEU A 87 -21.01 -34.59 36.88
CA LEU A 87 -20.92 -34.78 35.44
C LEU A 87 -20.30 -33.54 34.77
N LEU A 88 -20.81 -32.34 35.06
CA LEU A 88 -20.28 -31.08 34.54
C LEU A 88 -18.80 -30.93 34.88
N ALA A 89 -18.43 -31.12 36.15
CA ALA A 89 -17.05 -31.03 36.61
C ALA A 89 -16.16 -32.05 35.91
N ALA A 90 -16.60 -33.31 35.78
CA ALA A 90 -15.84 -34.36 35.12
C ALA A 90 -15.56 -34.03 33.65
N LYS A 91 -16.60 -33.64 32.89
CA LYS A 91 -16.47 -33.32 31.46
C LYS A 91 -15.66 -32.05 31.22
N THR A 92 -15.88 -31.01 32.02
CA THR A 92 -15.09 -29.76 31.97
C THR A 92 -13.62 -30.01 32.27
N LEU A 93 -13.30 -30.73 33.36
CA LEU A 93 -11.91 -31.07 33.70
C LEU A 93 -11.26 -31.96 32.66
N TRP A 94 -12.02 -32.90 32.08
CA TRP A 94 -11.51 -33.74 30.99
C TRP A 94 -11.15 -32.91 29.76
N MET A 95 -12.05 -32.05 29.29
CA MET A 95 -11.80 -31.21 28.12
C MET A 95 -10.66 -30.23 28.34
N VAL A 96 -10.58 -29.59 29.51
CA VAL A 96 -9.48 -28.67 29.83
C VAL A 96 -8.15 -29.42 29.93
N GLY A 97 -8.10 -30.53 30.68
CA GLY A 97 -6.86 -31.24 30.94
C GLY A 97 -6.29 -32.01 29.75
N PHE A 98 -7.17 -32.59 28.90
CA PHE A 98 -6.74 -33.51 27.83
C PHE A 98 -6.81 -32.89 26.43
N LEU A 99 -7.56 -31.80 26.21
CA LEU A 99 -7.64 -31.12 24.92
C LEU A 99 -7.02 -29.71 24.97
N LEU A 100 -7.54 -28.83 25.81
CA LEU A 100 -7.16 -27.42 25.80
C LEU A 100 -5.73 -27.19 26.31
N ALA A 101 -5.37 -27.78 27.45
CA ALA A 101 -4.03 -27.61 28.02
C ALA A 101 -2.91 -28.14 27.09
N PRO A 102 -2.99 -29.36 26.52
CA PRO A 102 -2.00 -29.83 25.54
C PRO A 102 -1.92 -28.95 24.29
N TYR A 103 -3.05 -28.43 23.80
CA TYR A 103 -3.08 -27.50 22.68
C TYR A 103 -2.34 -26.19 22.98
N VAL A 104 -2.60 -25.58 24.15
CA VAL A 104 -1.91 -24.36 24.60
C VAL A 104 -0.41 -24.60 24.78
N VAL A 105 -0.02 -25.73 25.39
CA VAL A 105 1.39 -26.11 25.54
C VAL A 105 2.06 -26.28 24.18
N ALA A 106 1.42 -26.97 23.23
CA ALA A 106 1.93 -27.13 21.89
C ALA A 106 2.10 -25.79 21.16
N ALA A 107 1.16 -24.85 21.30
CA ALA A 107 1.25 -23.51 20.72
C ALA A 107 2.46 -22.72 21.27
N VAL A 108 2.66 -22.73 22.59
CA VAL A 108 3.84 -22.09 23.22
C VAL A 108 5.13 -22.72 22.71
N LEU A 109 5.21 -24.05 22.67
CA LEU A 109 6.40 -24.77 22.22
C LEU A 109 6.72 -24.56 20.74
N ARG A 110 5.71 -24.47 19.87
CA ARG A 110 5.86 -24.13 18.44
C ARG A 110 6.51 -22.76 18.25
N PHE A 111 6.05 -21.75 18.99
CA PHE A 111 6.68 -20.41 18.95
C PHE A 111 8.13 -20.42 19.46
N VAL A 112 8.41 -21.16 20.54
CA VAL A 112 9.80 -21.31 21.02
C VAL A 112 10.66 -22.03 19.98
N ALA A 113 10.16 -23.09 19.35
CA ALA A 113 10.87 -23.85 18.30
C ALA A 113 11.14 -23.01 17.04
N ALA A 114 10.24 -22.08 16.72
CA ALA A 114 10.44 -21.10 15.63
C ALA A 114 11.42 -19.97 15.99
N GLY A 115 12.00 -19.96 17.20
CA GLY A 115 13.00 -18.99 17.63
C GLY A 115 12.44 -17.71 18.24
N PHE A 116 11.13 -17.65 18.54
CA PHE A 116 10.54 -16.51 19.22
C PHE A 116 10.89 -16.51 20.72
N GLY A 117 11.03 -15.32 21.31
CA GLY A 117 11.30 -15.17 22.74
C GLY A 117 10.14 -15.66 23.63
N TRP A 118 10.46 -16.04 24.87
CA TRP A 118 9.49 -16.57 25.84
C TRP A 118 8.26 -15.68 26.06
N SER A 119 8.45 -14.35 26.10
CA SER A 119 7.34 -13.40 26.27
C SER A 119 6.34 -13.45 25.10
N THR A 120 6.82 -13.60 23.87
CA THR A 120 5.99 -13.77 22.67
C THR A 120 5.32 -15.13 22.66
N ALA A 121 6.04 -16.19 23.04
CA ALA A 121 5.48 -17.54 23.15
C ALA A 121 4.34 -17.61 24.18
N VAL A 122 4.47 -16.96 25.34
CA VAL A 122 3.39 -16.88 26.34
C VAL A 122 2.17 -16.14 25.81
N LYS A 123 2.34 -15.05 25.05
CA LYS A 123 1.23 -14.35 24.41
C LYS A 123 0.50 -15.25 23.40
N ALA A 124 1.24 -15.97 22.57
CA ALA A 124 0.67 -16.96 21.66
C ALA A 124 -0.08 -18.07 22.42
N GLY A 125 0.42 -18.49 23.58
CA GLY A 125 -0.29 -19.42 24.47
C GLY A 125 -1.61 -18.86 25.01
N LEU A 126 -1.65 -17.59 25.39
CA LEU A 126 -2.88 -16.92 25.83
C LEU A 126 -3.89 -16.76 24.69
N GLU A 127 -3.41 -16.43 23.49
CA GLU A 127 -4.25 -16.40 22.27
C GLU A 127 -4.80 -17.78 21.95
N ALA A 128 -3.95 -18.82 21.98
CA ALA A 128 -4.38 -20.22 21.80
C ALA A 128 -5.39 -20.66 22.86
N LEU A 129 -5.22 -20.23 24.12
CA LEU A 129 -6.18 -20.49 25.20
C LEU A 129 -7.53 -19.84 24.91
N LEU A 130 -7.53 -18.60 24.44
CA LEU A 130 -8.74 -17.86 24.10
C LEU A 130 -9.47 -18.50 22.91
N PHE A 131 -8.78 -18.71 21.80
CA PHE A 131 -9.36 -19.25 20.57
C PHE A 131 -9.77 -20.72 20.74
N GLY A 132 -8.84 -21.54 21.25
CA GLY A 132 -9.09 -22.95 21.51
C GLY A 132 -10.18 -23.15 22.56
N GLY A 133 -10.20 -22.31 23.60
CA GLY A 133 -11.24 -22.30 24.60
C GLY A 133 -12.61 -21.94 24.01
N ALA A 134 -12.71 -20.85 23.25
CA ALA A 134 -13.95 -20.42 22.63
C ALA A 134 -14.49 -21.49 21.68
N PHE A 135 -13.64 -22.06 20.83
CA PHE A 135 -13.99 -23.16 19.94
C PHE A 135 -14.52 -24.37 20.72
N LEU A 136 -13.77 -24.84 21.73
CA LEU A 136 -14.12 -26.02 22.50
C LEU A 136 -15.46 -25.87 23.22
N TRP A 137 -15.71 -24.71 23.85
CA TRP A 137 -16.98 -24.48 24.53
C TRP A 137 -18.14 -24.28 23.57
N CYS A 138 -17.92 -23.71 22.38
CA CYS A 138 -18.96 -23.64 21.35
C CYS A 138 -19.39 -25.04 20.93
N VAL A 139 -18.43 -25.93 20.65
CA VAL A 139 -18.69 -27.32 20.29
C VAL A 139 -19.39 -28.06 21.44
N ALA A 140 -18.94 -27.88 22.69
CA ALA A 140 -19.56 -28.51 23.85
C ALA A 140 -21.00 -28.02 24.08
N ALA A 141 -21.25 -26.71 24.00
CA ALA A 141 -22.58 -26.12 24.14
C ALA A 141 -23.53 -26.63 23.04
N LEU A 142 -23.05 -26.70 21.80
CA LEU A 142 -23.83 -27.19 20.68
C LEU A 142 -24.13 -28.69 20.78
N ALA A 143 -23.12 -29.51 21.14
CA ALA A 143 -23.28 -30.94 21.41
C ALA A 143 -24.29 -31.19 22.53
N ALA A 144 -24.31 -30.37 23.58
CA ALA A 144 -25.28 -30.47 24.67
C ALA A 144 -26.73 -30.14 24.25
N CYS A 145 -26.91 -29.41 23.15
CA CYS A 145 -28.22 -29.06 22.62
C CYS A 145 -28.84 -30.15 21.75
N VAL A 146 -28.05 -31.12 21.30
CA VAL A 146 -28.51 -32.20 20.40
C VAL A 146 -28.47 -33.55 21.11
N ARG A 147 -29.15 -34.55 20.52
CA ARG A 147 -29.22 -35.91 21.08
C ARG A 147 -28.38 -36.94 20.34
N THR A 148 -27.99 -36.63 19.11
CA THR A 148 -27.31 -37.56 18.21
C THR A 148 -26.13 -36.86 17.53
N THR A 149 -25.14 -37.63 17.12
CA THR A 149 -23.98 -37.14 16.36
C THR A 149 -24.41 -36.51 15.04
N PHE A 150 -25.41 -37.09 14.36
CA PHE A 150 -25.96 -36.49 13.13
C PHE A 150 -26.63 -35.14 13.40
N GLY A 151 -27.40 -35.03 14.48
CA GLY A 151 -27.99 -33.77 14.92
C GLY A 151 -26.93 -32.71 15.24
N PHE A 152 -25.80 -33.13 15.83
CA PHE A 152 -24.66 -32.24 16.04
C PHE A 152 -24.11 -31.73 14.71
N LEU A 153 -23.84 -32.62 13.74
CA LEU A 153 -23.28 -32.23 12.44
C LEU A 153 -24.20 -31.25 11.69
N ALA A 154 -25.52 -31.49 11.72
CA ALA A 154 -26.49 -30.58 11.11
C ALA A 154 -26.50 -29.21 11.82
N ALA A 155 -26.52 -29.18 13.15
CA ALA A 155 -26.50 -27.95 13.92
C ALA A 155 -25.18 -27.17 13.75
N ALA A 156 -24.05 -27.88 13.71
CA ALA A 156 -22.72 -27.30 13.47
C ALA A 156 -22.65 -26.70 12.07
N GLY A 157 -23.07 -27.44 11.05
CA GLY A 157 -23.14 -26.95 9.68
C GLY A 157 -23.99 -25.69 9.55
N ALA A 158 -25.16 -25.65 10.20
CA ALA A 158 -26.02 -24.47 10.20
C ALA A 158 -25.38 -23.25 10.89
N VAL A 159 -24.83 -23.43 12.09
CA VAL A 159 -24.22 -22.32 12.87
C VAL A 159 -22.95 -21.80 12.20
N PHE A 160 -22.02 -22.69 11.86
CA PHE A 160 -20.75 -22.29 11.23
C PHE A 160 -20.96 -21.80 9.79
N GLY A 161 -21.91 -22.39 9.05
CA GLY A 161 -22.29 -21.91 7.72
C GLY A 161 -22.89 -20.51 7.75
N ALA A 162 -23.80 -20.24 8.70
CA ALA A 162 -24.37 -18.90 8.87
C ALA A 162 -23.31 -17.88 9.31
N ALA A 163 -22.44 -18.23 10.26
CA ALA A 163 -21.35 -17.36 10.70
C ALA A 163 -20.37 -17.06 9.56
N ALA A 164 -20.01 -18.06 8.75
CA ALA A 164 -19.15 -17.89 7.58
C ALA A 164 -19.80 -16.99 6.52
N LEU A 165 -21.10 -17.17 6.25
CA LEU A 165 -21.85 -16.33 5.32
C LEU A 165 -21.90 -14.87 5.80
N VAL A 166 -22.21 -14.62 7.08
CA VAL A 166 -22.22 -13.28 7.66
C VAL A 166 -20.82 -12.66 7.61
N GLY A 167 -19.78 -13.43 7.97
CA GLY A 167 -18.40 -12.99 7.87
C GLY A 167 -18.00 -12.62 6.43
N ALA A 168 -18.43 -13.39 5.44
CA ALA A 168 -18.17 -13.11 4.03
C ALA A 168 -18.90 -11.84 3.54
N VAL A 169 -20.17 -11.66 3.90
CA VAL A 169 -20.94 -10.45 3.56
C VAL A 169 -20.31 -9.21 4.17
N LEU A 170 -19.97 -9.26 5.45
CA LEU A 170 -19.39 -8.12 6.15
C LEU A 170 -17.94 -7.86 5.67
N GLY A 171 -17.18 -8.90 5.35
CA GLY A 171 -15.87 -8.79 4.69
C GLY A 171 -15.97 -8.15 3.31
N TRP A 172 -17.00 -8.48 2.53
CA TRP A 172 -17.26 -7.86 1.23
C TRP A 172 -17.67 -6.38 1.34
N ILE A 173 -18.52 -6.03 2.33
CA ILE A 173 -18.87 -4.63 2.63
C ILE A 173 -17.59 -3.84 2.98
N ARG A 174 -16.74 -4.38 3.84
CA ARG A 174 -15.48 -3.73 4.24
C ARG A 174 -14.50 -3.61 3.08
N PHE A 175 -14.37 -4.64 2.26
CA PHE A 175 -13.56 -4.60 1.04
C PHE A 175 -14.01 -3.50 0.07
N ARG A 176 -15.32 -3.23 0.00
CA ARG A 176 -15.86 -2.12 -0.81
C ARG A 176 -15.71 -0.74 -0.18
N SER A 177 -15.66 -0.65 1.15
CA SER A 177 -15.58 0.62 1.87
C SER A 177 -14.15 1.07 2.18
N SER A 178 -13.17 0.18 2.05
CA SER A 178 -11.77 0.49 2.37
C SER A 178 -11.03 0.91 1.11
N GLU A 179 -10.38 2.07 1.11
CA GLU A 179 -9.21 2.28 0.24
C GLU A 179 -8.21 1.14 0.48
N PRO A 180 -7.37 0.77 -0.52
CA PRO A 180 -6.35 -0.26 -0.39
C PRO A 180 -5.23 0.17 0.57
N GLY A 181 -5.56 0.33 1.84
CA GLY A 181 -4.61 0.32 2.95
C GLY A 181 -4.35 -1.11 3.39
N PRO A 182 -3.18 -1.40 3.97
CA PRO A 182 -2.91 -2.71 4.55
C PRO A 182 -4.00 -3.02 5.57
N VAL A 183 -4.74 -4.11 5.34
CA VAL A 183 -5.75 -4.62 6.26
C VAL A 183 -5.03 -5.13 7.50
N THR A 184 -4.65 -4.22 8.39
CA THR A 184 -4.37 -4.56 9.78
C THR A 184 -5.72 -4.89 10.37
N LEU A 185 -6.12 -6.16 10.30
CA LEU A 185 -7.22 -6.68 11.12
C LEU A 185 -6.90 -6.25 12.57
N GLU A 186 -7.61 -5.24 13.04
CA GLU A 186 -7.45 -4.61 14.34
C GLU A 186 -7.55 -5.72 15.40
N THR A 187 -6.40 -6.12 15.93
CA THR A 187 -6.21 -7.37 16.66
C THR A 187 -7.06 -7.43 17.94
N SER A 188 -7.39 -6.27 18.50
CA SER A 188 -8.23 -6.12 19.70
C SER A 188 -9.69 -6.48 19.48
N ALA A 189 -10.30 -6.08 18.35
CA ALA A 189 -11.70 -6.39 18.03
C ALA A 189 -11.93 -7.90 17.96
N VAL A 190 -10.98 -8.60 17.31
CA VAL A 190 -10.99 -10.07 17.22
C VAL A 190 -10.86 -10.69 18.61
N LEU A 191 -9.90 -10.29 19.44
CA LEU A 191 -9.76 -10.84 20.79
C LEU A 191 -11.03 -10.63 21.65
N VAL A 192 -11.65 -9.44 21.59
CA VAL A 192 -12.88 -9.15 22.35
C VAL A 192 -14.04 -10.03 21.87
N ALA A 193 -14.21 -10.17 20.55
CA ALA A 193 -15.23 -11.04 19.97
C ALA A 193 -15.06 -12.50 20.44
N TRP A 194 -13.83 -13.02 20.45
CA TRP A 194 -13.54 -14.37 20.91
C TRP A 194 -13.71 -14.54 22.42
N ALA A 195 -13.33 -13.55 23.24
CA ALA A 195 -13.58 -13.55 24.68
C ALA A 195 -15.07 -13.54 25.01
N TRP A 196 -15.85 -12.74 24.29
CA TRP A 196 -17.31 -12.72 24.42
C TRP A 196 -17.93 -14.07 24.08
N LEU A 197 -17.52 -14.65 22.94
CA LEU A 197 -17.99 -15.96 22.50
C LEU A 197 -17.62 -17.05 23.51
N TRP A 198 -16.41 -16.99 24.06
CA TRP A 198 -15.92 -17.91 25.09
C TRP A 198 -16.83 -17.93 26.33
N VAL A 199 -17.12 -16.74 26.89
CA VAL A 199 -17.96 -16.59 28.08
C VAL A 199 -19.40 -17.08 27.80
N CYS A 200 -19.98 -16.69 26.66
CA CYS A 200 -21.35 -17.08 26.31
C CYS A 200 -21.48 -18.58 26.05
N ALA A 201 -20.52 -19.18 25.35
CA ALA A 201 -20.52 -20.62 25.07
C ALA A 201 -20.32 -21.46 26.33
N LEU A 202 -19.40 -21.06 27.22
CA LEU A 202 -19.22 -21.71 28.53
C LEU A 202 -20.48 -21.58 29.38
N GLY A 203 -21.10 -20.40 29.42
CA GLY A 203 -22.38 -20.18 30.09
C GLY A 203 -23.50 -21.07 29.54
N ALA A 204 -23.62 -21.17 28.21
CA ALA A 204 -24.62 -22.01 27.55
C ALA A 204 -24.41 -23.49 27.87
N TRP A 205 -23.16 -23.97 27.87
CA TRP A 205 -22.80 -25.31 28.31
C TRP A 205 -23.21 -25.58 29.76
N ILE A 206 -22.85 -24.71 30.70
CA ILE A 206 -23.18 -24.85 32.13
C ILE A 206 -24.71 -24.87 32.32
N VAL A 207 -25.42 -23.91 31.74
CA VAL A 207 -26.89 -23.80 31.80
C VAL A 207 -27.53 -25.08 31.28
N ARG A 208 -27.06 -25.59 30.14
CA ARG A 208 -27.65 -26.76 29.49
C ARG A 208 -27.47 -28.05 30.28
N VAL A 209 -26.34 -28.21 30.97
CA VAL A 209 -26.06 -29.38 31.83
C VAL A 209 -26.79 -29.28 33.17
N MET A 210 -26.87 -28.07 33.74
CA MET A 210 -27.40 -27.87 35.09
C MET A 210 -28.92 -27.77 35.13
N LEU A 211 -29.57 -27.22 34.10
CA LEU A 211 -30.99 -26.94 34.07
C LEU A 211 -31.79 -27.93 33.19
N PRO A 212 -33.13 -28.04 33.41
CA PRO A 212 -33.98 -28.91 32.60
C PRO A 212 -33.95 -28.54 31.11
N PRO A 213 -34.21 -29.48 30.18
CA PRO A 213 -34.07 -29.25 28.73
C PRO A 213 -34.95 -28.16 28.11
N ARG A 214 -35.86 -27.54 28.87
CA ARG A 214 -36.69 -26.39 28.43
C ARG A 214 -36.03 -25.02 28.66
N THR A 215 -34.82 -24.96 29.23
CA THR A 215 -34.14 -23.68 29.55
C THR A 215 -33.38 -23.04 28.38
N PRO A 216 -33.17 -21.70 28.41
CA PRO A 216 -32.73 -20.87 27.27
C PRO A 216 -31.25 -21.03 26.84
N GLY A 217 -30.61 -22.18 27.04
CA GLY A 217 -29.19 -22.39 26.69
C GLY A 217 -28.88 -22.11 25.21
N VAL A 218 -29.79 -22.46 24.30
CA VAL A 218 -29.68 -22.16 22.86
C VAL A 218 -29.71 -20.65 22.60
N GLY A 219 -30.56 -19.91 23.32
CA GLY A 219 -30.66 -18.45 23.20
C GLY A 219 -29.39 -17.75 23.67
N LEU A 220 -28.80 -18.21 24.79
CA LEU A 220 -27.53 -17.68 25.29
C LEU A 220 -26.37 -17.93 24.30
N PHE A 221 -26.33 -19.11 23.69
CA PHE A 221 -25.33 -19.42 22.66
C PHE A 221 -25.51 -18.56 21.40
N GLY A 222 -26.75 -18.43 20.90
CA GLY A 222 -27.05 -17.60 19.74
C GLY A 222 -26.72 -16.12 19.95
N ALA A 223 -27.05 -15.57 21.13
CA ALA A 223 -26.67 -14.22 21.52
C ALA A 223 -25.15 -14.04 21.61
N GLY A 224 -24.43 -15.07 22.06
CA GLY A 224 -22.97 -15.11 22.07
C GLY A 224 -22.37 -14.98 20.66
N VAL A 225 -22.83 -15.79 19.71
CA VAL A 225 -22.36 -15.77 18.31
C VAL A 225 -22.67 -14.42 17.65
N LEU A 226 -23.89 -13.91 17.79
CA LEU A 226 -24.29 -12.63 17.22
C LEU A 226 -23.48 -11.47 17.83
N GLY A 227 -23.32 -11.45 19.15
CA GLY A 227 -22.52 -10.44 19.84
C GLY A 227 -21.06 -10.47 19.41
N ALA A 228 -20.46 -11.65 19.23
CA ALA A 228 -19.09 -11.77 18.73
C ALA A 228 -18.93 -11.21 17.30
N LEU A 229 -19.90 -11.48 16.41
CA LEU A 229 -19.92 -10.89 15.07
C LEU A 229 -20.03 -9.37 15.11
N LEU A 230 -20.94 -8.83 15.92
CA LEU A 230 -21.11 -7.37 16.06
C LEU A 230 -19.86 -6.71 16.66
N LEU A 231 -19.27 -7.29 17.71
CA LEU A 231 -18.04 -6.77 18.32
C LEU A 231 -16.87 -6.84 17.34
N GLY A 232 -16.70 -7.95 16.60
CA GLY A 232 -15.63 -8.06 15.60
C GLY A 232 -15.71 -7.01 14.48
N PHE A 233 -16.90 -6.49 14.19
CA PHE A 233 -17.12 -5.50 13.14
C PHE A 233 -17.19 -4.05 13.61
N PHE A 234 -17.76 -3.80 14.79
CA PHE A 234 -18.05 -2.45 15.28
C PHE A 234 -17.20 -2.03 16.48
N TRP A 235 -16.25 -2.84 16.93
CA TRP A 235 -15.40 -2.50 18.07
C TRP A 235 -14.47 -1.32 17.72
N PRO A 236 -14.63 -0.14 18.35
CA PRO A 236 -13.94 1.07 17.92
C PRO A 236 -12.59 1.28 18.63
N VAL A 237 -12.25 0.42 19.60
CA VAL A 237 -11.12 0.65 20.52
C VAL A 237 -9.98 -0.31 20.25
N ASP A 238 -8.93 0.15 19.58
CA ASP A 238 -7.73 -0.64 19.47
C ASP A 238 -6.83 -0.52 20.71
N PHE A 239 -7.13 -1.28 21.77
CA PHE A 239 -6.30 -1.31 22.98
C PHE A 239 -5.00 -2.13 22.81
N LEU A 240 -4.89 -2.88 21.71
CA LEU A 240 -3.65 -3.56 21.33
C LEU A 240 -2.78 -2.71 20.42
N ALA A 241 -3.35 -1.66 19.79
CA ALA A 241 -2.53 -0.62 19.21
C ALA A 241 -1.55 -0.17 20.29
N PRO A 242 -0.24 -0.20 20.03
CA PRO A 242 0.75 0.18 21.01
C PRO A 242 0.40 1.60 21.45
N ARG A 243 -0.11 1.74 22.69
CA ARG A 243 -0.31 3.05 23.29
C ARG A 243 1.06 3.69 23.27
N ALA A 244 1.22 4.74 22.48
CA ALA A 244 2.40 5.58 22.45
C ALA A 244 2.50 6.30 23.80
N GLY A 245 2.85 5.56 24.85
CA GLY A 245 3.22 6.13 26.13
C GLY A 245 4.48 6.95 25.89
N SER A 246 4.51 8.18 26.39
CA SER A 246 5.60 9.16 26.28
C SER A 246 6.92 8.73 26.98
N GLY A 247 7.16 7.43 27.12
CA GLY A 247 8.37 6.81 27.66
C GLY A 247 8.62 5.40 27.14
N ALA A 248 7.92 4.96 26.08
CA ALA A 248 8.25 3.70 25.43
C ALA A 248 9.64 3.83 24.78
N ARG A 249 10.51 2.84 25.02
CA ARG A 249 11.81 2.78 24.33
C ARG A 249 11.54 2.71 22.83
N LEU A 250 12.17 3.59 22.06
CA LEU A 250 12.13 3.54 20.61
C LEU A 250 12.70 2.19 20.16
N ASN A 251 11.93 1.47 19.35
CA ASN A 251 12.36 0.21 18.78
C ASN A 251 12.15 0.24 17.28
N ILE A 252 13.10 -0.32 16.54
CA ILE A 252 13.12 -0.34 15.09
C ILE A 252 13.12 -1.79 14.61
N GLU A 253 12.20 -2.11 13.72
CA GLU A 253 12.03 -3.44 13.16
C GLU A 253 12.18 -3.36 11.63
N VAL A 254 12.89 -4.32 11.04
CA VAL A 254 13.02 -4.42 9.58
C VAL A 254 11.76 -5.09 9.03
N ILE A 255 11.05 -4.43 8.12
CA ILE A 255 9.83 -4.93 7.46
C ILE A 255 10.21 -5.63 6.16
N ASP A 256 9.69 -6.83 5.92
CA ASP A 256 9.64 -7.42 4.58
C ASP A 256 8.39 -6.92 3.89
N ASP A 257 8.46 -5.81 3.16
CA ASP A 257 7.47 -5.58 2.12
C ASP A 257 8.02 -6.18 0.82
N ALA A 258 7.15 -6.85 0.07
CA ALA A 258 7.48 -7.64 -1.11
C ALA A 258 7.04 -6.97 -2.43
N SER A 259 6.62 -5.70 -2.40
CA SER A 259 6.04 -5.04 -3.57
C SER A 259 6.37 -3.54 -3.66
N ALA A 260 7.52 -3.16 -4.21
CA ALA A 260 7.72 -1.85 -4.83
C ALA A 260 8.89 -1.85 -5.83
N ALA A 261 8.72 -1.08 -6.91
CA ALA A 261 9.55 -1.04 -8.11
C ALA A 261 10.93 -0.36 -7.93
N ALA A 262 11.92 -0.88 -8.65
CA ALA A 262 13.33 -0.45 -8.64
C ALA A 262 13.57 0.92 -9.30
N SER A 263 14.56 1.67 -8.80
CA SER A 263 15.16 2.84 -9.47
C SER A 263 16.55 2.54 -10.05
N SER A 264 16.97 3.36 -11.02
CA SER A 264 17.74 2.99 -12.22
C SER A 264 19.19 3.53 -12.27
N GLY A 265 20.03 3.18 -11.30
CA GLY A 265 21.46 3.56 -11.31
C GLY A 265 22.40 2.38 -11.64
N PRO A 266 23.43 2.56 -12.50
CA PRO A 266 24.45 1.52 -12.73
C PRO A 266 25.35 1.37 -11.49
N GLY A 267 25.47 0.13 -10.99
CA GLY A 267 26.41 -0.23 -9.93
C GLY A 267 25.91 -0.05 -8.49
N GLN A 268 24.61 0.22 -8.28
CA GLN A 268 24.00 0.25 -6.96
C GLN A 268 22.85 -0.76 -6.93
N GLN A 269 23.06 -1.89 -6.25
CA GLN A 269 21.92 -2.72 -5.86
C GLN A 269 21.24 -2.04 -4.67
N LEU A 270 19.97 -1.68 -4.84
CA LEU A 270 19.20 -1.05 -3.79
C LEU A 270 18.73 -2.14 -2.83
N LEU A 271 19.22 -2.07 -1.59
CA LEU A 271 18.66 -2.85 -0.50
C LEU A 271 17.30 -2.25 -0.19
N TRP A 272 16.24 -2.96 -0.53
CA TRP A 272 14.89 -2.55 -0.19
C TRP A 272 14.51 -3.15 1.16
N GLY A 273 14.43 -2.29 2.17
CA GLY A 273 13.98 -2.64 3.51
C GLY A 273 13.24 -1.47 4.11
N GLY A 274 11.95 -1.66 4.41
CA GLY A 274 11.23 -0.71 5.25
C GLY A 274 11.69 -0.86 6.70
N PHE A 275 11.83 0.25 7.42
CA PHE A 275 11.98 0.19 8.88
C PHE A 275 10.66 0.61 9.52
N ARG A 276 10.12 -0.23 10.40
CA ARG A 276 9.02 0.14 11.31
C ARG A 276 9.63 0.70 12.58
N VAL A 277 9.37 1.97 12.87
CA VAL A 277 9.75 2.58 14.14
C VAL A 277 8.54 2.59 15.07
N SER A 278 8.72 2.08 16.28
CA SER A 278 7.72 2.06 17.35
C SER A 278 8.20 2.86 18.55
N GLY A 279 7.27 3.30 19.40
CA GLY A 279 7.57 4.13 20.58
C GLY A 279 7.65 5.63 20.31
N LEU A 280 7.37 6.09 19.09
CA LEU A 280 7.20 7.51 18.76
C LEU A 280 5.87 8.03 19.31
N ALA A 281 5.83 9.28 19.77
CA ALA A 281 4.57 9.93 20.10
C ALA A 281 3.68 10.08 18.84
N THR A 282 2.37 10.31 19.03
CA THR A 282 1.40 10.39 17.92
C THR A 282 1.65 11.53 16.93
N ASN A 283 2.48 12.50 17.32
CA ASN A 283 2.94 13.63 16.52
C ASN A 283 4.45 13.62 16.27
N GLU A 284 5.11 12.46 16.38
CA GLU A 284 6.56 12.34 16.15
C GLU A 284 6.86 11.42 14.96
N VAL A 285 7.93 11.74 14.24
CA VAL A 285 8.49 10.93 13.15
C VAL A 285 10.00 10.79 13.36
N LEU A 286 10.55 9.63 13.02
CA LEU A 286 12.00 9.44 12.96
C LEU A 286 12.46 9.60 11.51
N VAL A 287 13.35 10.55 11.26
CA VAL A 287 14.03 10.69 9.96
C VAL A 287 15.40 10.07 10.07
N ALA A 288 15.64 8.99 9.33
CA ALA A 288 16.94 8.33 9.30
C ALA A 288 17.98 9.27 8.67
N SER A 289 19.08 9.52 9.40
CA SER A 289 20.19 10.38 8.98
C SER A 289 21.46 9.58 8.70
N GLY A 290 21.55 8.33 9.17
CA GLY A 290 22.65 7.42 8.91
C GLY A 290 22.25 5.96 9.14
N LEU A 291 22.95 5.04 8.50
CA LEU A 291 22.75 3.60 8.68
C LEU A 291 24.12 2.92 8.76
N GLU A 292 24.38 2.28 9.88
CA GLU A 292 25.38 1.22 9.99
C GLU A 292 24.65 -0.11 9.91
N ALA A 293 25.04 -1.01 9.02
CA ALA A 293 24.38 -2.28 8.83
C ALA A 293 25.41 -3.38 8.58
N THR A 294 25.07 -4.58 8.99
CA THR A 294 25.85 -5.79 8.87
C THR A 294 24.92 -6.89 8.40
N LEU A 295 25.22 -7.52 7.27
CA LEU A 295 24.54 -8.74 6.82
C LEU A 295 25.51 -9.91 6.94
N GLU A 296 25.13 -10.88 7.75
CA GLU A 296 25.82 -12.16 7.89
C GLU A 296 25.06 -13.19 7.04
N ALA A 297 25.66 -13.65 5.95
CA ALA A 297 25.04 -14.59 5.02
C ALA A 297 25.54 -16.01 5.27
N GLY A 298 24.95 -16.72 6.25
CA GLY A 298 25.42 -18.06 6.63
C GLY A 298 26.91 -18.08 7.02
N ALA A 299 27.64 -19.13 6.61
CA ALA A 299 29.06 -19.29 6.93
C ALA A 299 30.02 -18.51 6.01
N ARG A 300 29.53 -17.86 4.94
CA ARG A 300 30.36 -17.41 3.82
C ARG A 300 30.72 -15.92 3.81
N GLY A 301 30.27 -15.12 4.77
CA GLY A 301 30.80 -13.76 4.94
C GLY A 301 29.88 -12.78 5.66
N VAL A 302 30.53 -11.79 6.27
CA VAL A 302 29.91 -10.64 6.92
C VAL A 302 30.16 -9.42 6.05
N GLY A 303 29.13 -8.91 5.37
CA GLY A 303 29.19 -7.60 4.74
C GLY A 303 28.90 -6.54 5.79
N ARG A 304 29.84 -5.62 6.05
CA ARG A 304 29.60 -4.45 6.92
C ARG A 304 29.50 -3.19 6.06
N TRP A 305 28.51 -2.37 6.36
CA TRP A 305 28.21 -1.13 5.67
C TRP A 305 28.09 0.00 6.67
N GLU A 306 28.72 1.12 6.35
CA GLU A 306 28.57 2.36 7.09
C GLU A 306 28.18 3.45 6.10
N HIS A 307 26.95 3.94 6.22
CA HIS A 307 26.44 5.07 5.46
C HIS A 307 26.29 6.25 6.42
N HIS A 308 27.28 7.15 6.41
CA HIS A 308 27.38 8.25 7.37
C HIS A 308 26.47 9.46 7.04
N GLU A 309 25.93 9.55 5.82
CA GLU A 309 24.96 10.60 5.45
C GLU A 309 23.82 10.06 4.57
N LEU A 310 22.68 9.72 5.17
CA LEU A 310 21.46 9.51 4.38
C LEU A 310 20.87 10.88 4.02
N TRP A 311 20.73 11.16 2.72
CA TRP A 311 19.89 12.25 2.22
C TRP A 311 18.44 11.76 2.32
N PRO A 312 17.71 12.10 3.39
CA PRO A 312 17.24 13.47 3.58
C PRO A 312 17.44 14.07 4.98
N ARG A 313 17.63 15.40 5.06
CA ARG A 313 17.87 16.10 6.33
C ARG A 313 16.59 16.45 7.08
N THR A 314 15.48 16.58 6.37
CA THR A 314 14.18 16.97 6.92
C THR A 314 13.07 15.97 6.54
N PRO A 315 12.00 15.85 7.34
CA PRO A 315 10.87 14.94 7.06
C PRO A 315 10.14 15.23 5.73
N THR A 316 10.41 16.39 5.14
CA THR A 316 9.68 16.96 4.00
C THR A 316 10.38 16.71 2.67
N GLU A 317 11.62 16.19 2.70
CA GLU A 317 12.36 15.78 1.53
C GLU A 317 11.86 14.43 0.99
N SER A 318 12.09 14.19 -0.31
CA SER A 318 11.31 13.24 -1.12
C SER A 318 11.25 11.78 -0.66
N GLY A 319 12.14 11.31 0.21
CA GLY A 319 12.18 9.92 0.69
C GLY A 319 11.40 9.63 1.98
N GLN A 320 10.88 10.66 2.68
CA GLN A 320 10.23 10.53 3.99
C GLN A 320 8.83 11.19 4.06
N LYS A 321 8.32 11.67 2.92
CA LYS A 321 7.03 12.37 2.83
C LYS A 321 5.85 11.54 3.31
N GLY A 322 5.84 10.23 3.06
CA GLY A 322 4.76 9.34 3.48
C GLY A 322 4.56 9.32 5.00
N ALA A 323 5.65 9.29 5.77
CA ALA A 323 5.59 9.29 7.23
C ALA A 323 5.12 10.66 7.79
N ALA A 324 5.64 11.76 7.23
CA ALA A 324 5.16 13.11 7.55
C ALA A 324 3.67 13.27 7.22
N MET A 325 3.21 12.67 6.12
CA MET A 325 1.80 12.68 5.70
C MET A 325 0.89 11.89 6.60
N ALA A 326 1.30 10.69 7.00
CA ALA A 326 0.53 9.91 7.96
C ALA A 326 0.28 10.68 9.27
N LEU A 327 1.24 11.52 9.69
CA LEU A 327 1.05 12.40 10.85
C LEU A 327 0.12 13.59 10.55
N ILE A 328 0.33 14.27 9.42
CA ILE A 328 -0.46 15.44 9.03
C ILE A 328 -1.93 15.07 8.80
N ARG A 329 -2.21 13.90 8.20
CA ARG A 329 -3.57 13.39 7.94
C ARG A 329 -4.43 13.27 9.21
N ARG A 330 -3.82 13.03 10.37
CA ARG A 330 -4.53 12.90 11.66
C ARG A 330 -5.15 14.21 12.16
N TRP A 331 -4.74 15.35 11.59
CA TRP A 331 -5.29 16.67 11.92
C TRP A 331 -6.56 17.01 11.14
N PHE A 332 -6.95 16.16 10.18
CA PHE A 332 -8.11 16.36 9.33
C PHE A 332 -9.12 15.22 9.52
N PRO A 333 -10.41 15.46 9.23
CA PRO A 333 -11.42 14.39 9.21
C PRO A 333 -10.98 13.18 8.37
N THR A 334 -11.39 11.98 8.77
CA THR A 334 -11.04 10.74 8.05
C THR A 334 -11.64 10.67 6.65
N ASN A 335 -12.66 11.46 6.35
CA ASN A 335 -13.27 11.61 5.03
C ASN A 335 -12.66 12.74 4.19
N THR A 336 -11.54 13.33 4.62
CA THR A 336 -10.86 14.37 3.83
C THR A 336 -10.23 13.78 2.57
N LEU A 337 -10.61 14.30 1.40
CA LEU A 337 -10.02 13.98 0.10
C LEU A 337 -8.68 14.72 -0.06
N TRP A 338 -7.61 14.00 -0.38
CA TRP A 338 -6.26 14.55 -0.48
C TRP A 338 -5.84 14.77 -1.93
N PHE A 339 -5.20 15.91 -2.23
CA PHE A 339 -4.72 16.27 -3.56
C PHE A 339 -3.30 16.86 -3.51
N GLY A 340 -2.57 16.76 -4.61
CA GLY A 340 -1.31 17.50 -4.84
C GLY A 340 -0.11 16.63 -5.17
N ALA A 341 1.07 17.27 -5.26
CA ALA A 341 2.35 16.65 -5.63
C ALA A 341 2.84 15.56 -4.66
N TRP A 342 2.09 15.31 -3.58
CA TRP A 342 2.37 14.30 -2.57
C TRP A 342 1.85 12.91 -2.93
N GLU A 343 0.82 12.81 -3.78
CA GLU A 343 0.33 11.52 -4.29
C GLU A 343 1.34 10.82 -5.21
N PHE A 344 2.39 11.51 -5.64
CA PHE A 344 3.28 11.01 -6.67
C PHE A 344 4.46 10.15 -6.20
N ARG A 345 4.78 10.12 -4.89
CA ARG A 345 5.90 9.31 -4.37
C ARG A 345 5.74 8.98 -2.89
N ASP A 346 4.97 7.94 -2.56
CA ASP A 346 5.30 7.09 -1.41
C ASP A 346 6.53 6.25 -1.77
N GLY A 347 7.61 6.94 -2.14
CA GLY A 347 8.89 6.34 -2.45
C GLY A 347 9.61 6.09 -1.14
N PRO A 348 9.87 4.83 -0.75
CA PRO A 348 10.71 4.54 0.40
C PRO A 348 12.09 5.17 0.21
N SER A 349 12.73 5.55 1.32
CA SER A 349 14.10 6.04 1.29
C SER A 349 15.04 4.97 0.71
N TRP A 350 15.91 5.38 -0.21
CA TRP A 350 16.80 4.48 -0.95
C TRP A 350 18.12 4.31 -0.19
N LEU A 351 18.56 3.06 0.01
CA LEU A 351 19.91 2.77 0.50
C LEU A 351 20.78 2.29 -0.67
N HIS A 352 21.82 3.05 -0.97
CA HIS A 352 22.80 2.69 -2.01
C HIS A 352 23.88 1.77 -1.42
N LEU A 353 24.01 0.55 -1.96
CA LEU A 353 25.08 -0.38 -1.59
C LEU A 353 26.41 -0.05 -2.30
N PRO A 354 27.57 -0.25 -1.64
CA PRO A 354 28.88 -0.14 -2.28
C PRO A 354 29.10 -1.23 -3.35
N LYS A 355 29.98 -0.90 -4.30
CA LYS A 355 30.26 -1.61 -5.56
C LYS A 355 31.16 -2.84 -5.38
N ASP A 356 30.81 -3.83 -4.56
CA ASP A 356 31.52 -5.11 -4.56
C ASP A 356 30.75 -6.18 -5.36
N PRO A 357 30.94 -6.25 -6.69
CA PRO A 357 30.18 -7.14 -7.56
C PRO A 357 30.46 -8.63 -7.29
N GLU A 358 31.63 -8.98 -6.74
CA GLU A 358 31.97 -10.38 -6.45
C GLU A 358 31.13 -10.93 -5.30
N TRP A 359 30.93 -10.12 -4.26
CA TRP A 359 30.09 -10.48 -3.12
C TRP A 359 28.61 -10.70 -3.53
N PHE A 360 28.06 -9.81 -4.37
CA PHE A 360 26.67 -9.95 -4.85
C PHE A 360 26.48 -11.13 -5.81
N ALA A 361 27.45 -11.40 -6.68
CA ALA A 361 27.39 -12.53 -7.61
C ALA A 361 27.40 -13.88 -6.88
N ALA A 362 28.10 -13.97 -5.75
CA ALA A 362 28.07 -15.14 -4.88
C ALA A 362 26.71 -15.31 -4.18
N TYR A 363 26.11 -14.22 -3.70
CA TYR A 363 24.82 -14.26 -2.99
C TYR A 363 23.62 -14.54 -3.92
N ALA A 364 23.63 -14.04 -5.16
CA ALA A 364 22.53 -14.20 -6.11
C ALA A 364 22.26 -15.66 -6.52
N ARG A 365 23.24 -16.55 -6.41
CA ARG A 365 23.12 -17.96 -6.84
C ARG A 365 22.41 -18.83 -5.80
N GLU A 366 22.54 -18.50 -4.51
CA GLU A 366 21.96 -19.26 -3.40
C GLU A 366 21.53 -18.27 -2.29
N PRO A 367 20.27 -17.80 -2.29
CA PRO A 367 19.78 -16.90 -1.25
C PRO A 367 19.72 -17.65 0.09
N ALA A 368 20.81 -17.61 0.85
CA ALA A 368 20.87 -18.20 2.18
C ALA A 368 20.25 -17.24 3.21
N PRO A 369 19.33 -17.70 4.07
CA PRO A 369 18.83 -16.88 5.18
C PRO A 369 20.01 -16.45 6.06
N GLY A 370 20.12 -15.14 6.27
CA GLY A 370 21.20 -14.51 7.01
C GLY A 370 20.71 -13.73 8.23
N ARG A 371 21.63 -13.10 8.94
CA ARG A 371 21.33 -12.11 9.99
C ARG A 371 21.58 -10.72 9.42
N PHE A 372 20.56 -9.86 9.40
CA PHE A 372 20.69 -8.45 9.07
C PHE A 372 20.57 -7.62 10.34
N SER A 373 21.66 -7.01 10.80
CA SER A 373 21.69 -6.22 12.04
C SER A 373 22.54 -4.98 11.90
N GLY A 374 22.29 -3.96 12.69
CA GLY A 374 23.05 -2.73 12.61
C GLY A 374 22.48 -1.64 13.50
N LYS A 375 22.86 -0.40 13.21
CA LYS A 375 22.39 0.80 13.89
C LYS A 375 21.82 1.79 12.89
N VAL A 376 20.59 2.22 13.11
CA VAL A 376 20.02 3.36 12.40
C VAL A 376 20.22 4.60 13.25
N ARG A 377 20.98 5.56 12.74
CA ARG A 377 21.03 6.91 13.32
C ARG A 377 19.94 7.75 12.67
N GLY A 378 19.11 8.39 13.47
CA GLY A 378 18.07 9.27 12.97
C GLY A 378 17.82 10.45 13.89
N VAL A 379 17.16 11.47 13.36
CA VAL A 379 16.69 12.61 14.16
C VAL A 379 15.20 12.41 14.39
N ARG A 380 14.78 12.42 15.66
CA ARG A 380 13.36 12.43 16.00
C ARG A 380 12.82 13.83 15.80
N TRP A 381 11.77 13.96 15.01
CA TRP A 381 11.09 15.22 14.75
C TRP A 381 9.70 15.19 15.36
N ARG A 382 9.28 16.34 15.89
CA ARG A 382 7.92 16.55 16.36
C ARG A 382 7.18 17.47 15.40
N LEU A 383 5.98 17.06 15.04
CA LEU A 383 5.04 17.83 14.26
C LEU A 383 4.26 18.78 15.18
N HIS A 384 4.30 20.06 14.83
CA HIS A 384 3.49 21.11 15.41
C HIS A 384 2.57 21.68 14.33
N ALA A 385 1.27 21.71 14.58
CA ALA A 385 0.36 22.48 13.74
C ALA A 385 0.28 23.91 14.28
N ALA A 386 0.51 24.89 13.41
CA ALA A 386 0.11 26.27 13.68
C ALA A 386 -1.42 26.40 13.57
N ALA A 387 -1.96 27.48 14.13
CA ALA A 387 -3.38 27.78 13.98
C ALA A 387 -3.75 27.91 12.48
N PRO A 388 -4.94 27.43 12.06
CA PRO A 388 -5.39 27.56 10.68
C PRO A 388 -5.50 29.03 10.28
N ILE A 389 -5.00 29.33 9.08
CA ILE A 389 -4.75 30.69 8.60
C ILE A 389 -5.74 31.01 7.49
N ARG A 390 -6.41 32.16 7.60
CA ARG A 390 -7.26 32.66 6.51
C ARG A 390 -6.38 33.09 5.32
N LEU A 391 -6.89 32.94 4.10
CA LEU A 391 -6.18 33.35 2.89
C LEU A 391 -6.29 34.86 2.63
N GLN A 392 -5.85 35.66 3.61
CA GLN A 392 -5.81 37.12 3.55
C GLN A 392 -4.45 37.61 4.05
N PRO A 393 -3.95 38.77 3.58
CA PRO A 393 -2.67 39.29 4.03
C PRO A 393 -2.63 39.44 5.55
N GLN A 394 -1.76 38.67 6.19
CA GLN A 394 -1.62 38.66 7.65
C GLN A 394 -0.27 38.08 8.05
N SER A 395 0.17 38.43 9.26
CA SER A 395 1.41 37.92 9.83
C SER A 395 1.14 37.04 11.04
N PHE A 396 1.90 35.98 11.19
CA PHE A 396 1.88 35.11 12.36
C PHE A 396 3.29 34.75 12.78
N THR A 397 3.46 34.49 14.07
CA THR A 397 4.75 34.16 14.67
C THR A 397 4.80 32.67 14.96
N LEU A 398 5.77 31.97 14.38
CA LEU A 398 6.09 30.58 14.68
C LEU A 398 6.87 30.46 16.00
N ARG A 399 7.06 29.22 16.49
CA ARG A 399 7.62 28.94 17.82
C ARG A 399 9.02 29.50 18.09
N GLN A 400 9.77 29.87 17.05
CA GLN A 400 11.12 30.40 17.15
C GLN A 400 11.22 31.93 16.93
N GLY A 401 10.09 32.64 17.04
CA GLY A 401 10.06 34.09 16.76
C GLY A 401 10.11 34.42 15.28
N VAL A 402 10.09 33.41 14.40
CA VAL A 402 10.01 33.61 12.95
C VAL A 402 8.63 34.09 12.58
N ARG A 403 8.58 35.24 11.91
CA ARG A 403 7.32 35.82 11.48
C ARG A 403 7.06 35.47 10.03
N LEU A 404 6.01 34.72 9.78
CA LEU A 404 5.51 34.44 8.44
C LEU A 404 4.41 35.44 8.11
N SER A 405 4.58 36.16 7.01
CA SER A 405 3.61 37.13 6.53
C SER A 405 3.10 36.73 5.15
N LEU A 406 1.82 36.38 5.06
CA LEU A 406 1.13 36.26 3.78
C LEU A 406 1.00 37.68 3.23
N ARG A 407 1.65 37.97 2.10
CA ARG A 407 1.65 39.30 1.49
C ARG A 407 0.58 39.42 0.42
N GLN A 408 0.45 38.38 -0.41
CA GLN A 408 -0.47 38.40 -1.54
C GLN A 408 -1.03 37.01 -1.84
N VAL A 409 -2.30 36.97 -2.24
CA VAL A 409 -2.97 35.80 -2.79
C VAL A 409 -3.32 36.12 -4.23
N THR A 410 -2.68 35.41 -5.17
CA THR A 410 -2.89 35.62 -6.60
C THR A 410 -3.56 34.39 -7.19
N VAL A 411 -4.80 34.55 -7.66
CA VAL A 411 -5.50 33.51 -8.40
C VAL A 411 -5.16 33.64 -9.88
N ARG A 412 -4.67 32.56 -10.48
CA ARG A 412 -4.48 32.41 -11.93
C ARG A 412 -5.38 31.28 -12.45
N PRO A 413 -5.66 31.24 -13.76
CA PRO A 413 -6.54 30.20 -14.34
C PRO A 413 -6.10 28.76 -14.05
N ASP A 414 -4.80 28.54 -13.86
CA ASP A 414 -4.17 27.22 -13.68
C ASP A 414 -3.59 27.00 -12.27
N ARG A 415 -3.36 28.06 -11.48
CA ARG A 415 -2.74 27.97 -10.15
C ARG A 415 -3.20 29.04 -9.16
N LEU A 416 -3.21 28.70 -7.87
CA LEU A 416 -3.36 29.63 -6.75
C LEU A 416 -1.97 29.86 -6.17
N ARG A 417 -1.49 31.10 -6.25
CA ARG A 417 -0.17 31.48 -5.76
C ARG A 417 -0.31 32.29 -4.47
N LEU A 418 0.35 31.83 -3.41
CA LEU A 418 0.46 32.52 -2.14
C LEU A 418 1.88 33.08 -2.02
N ASP A 419 2.03 34.41 -1.97
CA ASP A 419 3.32 35.07 -1.80
C ASP A 419 3.57 35.38 -0.32
N TRP A 420 4.68 34.87 0.18
CA TRP A 420 5.06 34.89 1.58
C TRP A 420 6.32 35.71 1.80
N LEU A 421 6.40 36.33 2.98
CA LEU A 421 7.62 36.88 3.55
C LEU A 421 7.90 36.18 4.88
N VAL A 422 9.04 35.51 4.99
CA VAL A 422 9.59 35.04 6.27
C VAL A 422 10.49 36.14 6.81
N GLU A 423 10.29 36.55 8.06
CA GLU A 423 11.21 37.44 8.79
C GLU A 423 11.84 36.66 9.95
N PHE A 424 13.17 36.70 10.04
CA PHE A 424 13.93 35.96 11.05
C PHE A 424 14.36 36.92 12.17
N PRO A 425 14.20 36.55 13.46
CA PRO A 425 14.51 37.44 14.57
C PRO A 425 16.01 37.72 14.74
N VAL A 426 16.88 36.79 14.31
CA VAL A 426 18.35 36.94 14.40
C VAL A 426 19.01 36.21 13.23
N LEU A 427 19.97 36.87 12.58
CA LEU A 427 20.92 36.25 11.64
C LEU A 427 21.75 35.22 12.38
N VAL A 428 21.46 33.95 12.13
CA VAL A 428 22.42 32.91 12.42
C VAL A 428 22.68 32.24 11.08
N SER A 429 23.83 32.52 10.49
CA SER A 429 24.43 31.52 9.61
C SER A 429 24.97 30.43 10.53
N ASP A 430 24.84 29.15 10.15
CA ASP A 430 25.61 28.14 10.85
C ASP A 430 27.13 28.39 10.68
N ALA A 431 27.96 27.70 11.45
CA ALA A 431 29.42 27.83 11.34
C ALA A 431 29.96 27.49 9.94
N ALA A 432 29.14 26.86 9.08
CA ALA A 432 29.45 26.52 7.70
C ALA A 432 28.90 27.55 6.68
N GLY A 433 28.41 28.71 7.13
CA GLY A 433 27.90 29.78 6.28
C GLY A 433 26.57 29.47 5.60
N ARG A 434 25.85 28.43 6.03
CA ARG A 434 24.56 28.07 5.45
C ARG A 434 23.46 28.94 6.03
N SER A 435 22.53 29.30 5.16
CA SER A 435 21.32 30.04 5.53
C SER A 435 20.41 29.14 6.38
N LEU A 436 20.25 29.45 7.66
CA LEU A 436 19.25 28.81 8.52
C LEU A 436 17.82 28.98 7.96
N ALA A 437 17.62 29.98 7.10
CA ALA A 437 16.34 30.21 6.43
C ALA A 437 15.92 29.03 5.55
N ASP A 438 16.84 28.45 4.78
CA ASP A 438 16.51 27.35 3.87
C ASP A 438 16.18 26.06 4.63
N ASP A 439 16.91 25.79 5.72
CA ASP A 439 16.62 24.67 6.63
C ASP A 439 15.25 24.87 7.31
N MET A 440 14.97 26.09 7.80
CA MET A 440 13.69 26.38 8.44
C MET A 440 12.50 26.23 7.49
N VAL A 441 12.59 26.76 6.27
CA VAL A 441 11.50 26.63 5.29
C VAL A 441 11.37 25.19 4.82
N GLY A 442 12.48 24.42 4.78
CA GLY A 442 12.46 22.97 4.60
C GLY A 442 11.60 22.26 5.66
N ARG A 443 11.56 22.75 6.90
CA ARG A 443 10.79 22.15 8.01
C ARG A 443 9.29 22.48 8.00
N LEU A 444 8.84 23.38 7.12
CA LEU A 444 7.44 23.77 7.01
C LEU A 444 6.71 22.92 5.96
N GLN A 445 5.51 22.45 6.28
CA GLN A 445 4.56 21.89 5.34
C GLN A 445 3.28 22.71 5.32
N PHE A 446 2.70 22.85 4.14
CA PHE A 446 1.52 23.68 3.92
C PHE A 446 0.40 22.79 3.37
N VAL A 447 -0.74 22.82 4.06
CA VAL A 447 -1.96 22.13 3.63
C VAL A 447 -3.07 23.15 3.49
N LEU A 448 -3.59 23.30 2.28
CA LEU A 448 -4.76 24.10 2.02
C LEU A 448 -6.00 23.23 2.18
N HIS A 449 -6.79 23.47 3.23
CA HIS A 449 -7.98 22.68 3.55
C HIS A 449 -9.25 23.50 3.35
N HIS A 450 -10.24 22.91 2.68
CA HIS A 450 -11.57 23.45 2.52
C HIS A 450 -12.56 22.57 3.28
N GLU A 451 -12.93 23.03 4.48
CA GLU A 451 -13.73 22.26 5.44
C GLU A 451 -15.10 21.83 4.90
N PRO A 452 -15.86 22.67 4.17
CA PRO A 452 -17.18 22.28 3.67
C PRO A 452 -17.16 21.16 2.62
N SER A 453 -16.12 21.07 1.80
CA SER A 453 -15.96 19.97 0.84
C SER A 453 -15.11 18.81 1.38
N ALA A 454 -14.55 18.94 2.59
CA ALA A 454 -13.56 18.04 3.15
C ALA A 454 -12.39 17.77 2.17
N GLU A 455 -11.83 18.81 1.57
CA GLU A 455 -10.73 18.68 0.60
C GLU A 455 -9.44 19.28 1.15
N ALA A 456 -8.31 18.59 0.99
CA ALA A 456 -6.99 19.02 1.42
C ALA A 456 -5.99 18.97 0.26
N HIS A 457 -5.33 20.10 -0.03
CA HIS A 457 -4.26 20.20 -1.01
C HIS A 457 -2.93 20.37 -0.31
N GLY A 458 -2.04 19.39 -0.48
CA GLY A 458 -0.72 19.39 0.10
C GLY A 458 0.36 19.94 -0.84
N VAL A 459 1.17 20.89 -0.36
CA VAL A 459 2.32 21.41 -1.11
C VAL A 459 3.60 21.31 -0.28
N SER A 460 4.59 20.61 -0.82
CA SER A 460 5.90 20.48 -0.17
C SER A 460 6.73 21.70 -0.53
N SER A 461 7.30 22.35 0.48
CA SER A 461 8.23 23.47 0.35
C SER A 461 9.36 23.18 -0.65
N SER A 462 9.83 21.93 -0.73
CA SER A 462 10.93 21.51 -1.62
C SER A 462 10.71 21.78 -3.12
N PHE A 463 9.45 21.94 -3.60
CA PHE A 463 9.15 22.12 -5.03
C PHE A 463 8.86 23.56 -5.46
N THR A 464 8.64 24.48 -4.52
CA THR A 464 8.10 25.82 -4.84
C THR A 464 8.97 26.98 -4.35
N LEU A 465 10.03 26.73 -3.58
CA LEU A 465 11.01 27.76 -3.24
C LEU A 465 11.91 28.05 -4.45
N ARG A 466 11.36 28.68 -5.47
CA ARG A 466 12.20 29.47 -6.36
C ARG A 466 12.60 30.72 -5.57
N PRO A 467 13.88 30.93 -5.22
CA PRO A 467 14.29 32.24 -4.74
C PRO A 467 13.78 33.25 -5.76
N TRP A 468 13.09 34.28 -5.28
CA TRP A 468 12.63 35.36 -6.16
C TRP A 468 13.85 35.82 -6.97
N PRO A 469 13.76 35.97 -8.30
CA PRO A 469 14.84 36.55 -9.08
C PRO A 469 14.91 38.04 -8.75
N SER A 470 15.34 38.39 -7.54
CA SER A 470 15.72 39.74 -7.19
C SER A 470 17.14 39.92 -7.68
N ALA A 471 17.35 40.94 -8.52
CA ALA A 471 18.65 41.36 -9.03
C ALA A 471 19.56 41.97 -7.93
N GLY A 472 19.48 41.49 -6.69
CA GLY A 472 20.20 42.01 -5.55
C GLY A 472 20.39 40.94 -4.45
N PRO A 473 21.39 41.14 -3.56
CA PRO A 473 21.68 40.22 -2.47
C PRO A 473 20.46 40.05 -1.56
N PRO A 474 20.23 38.84 -1.01
CA PRO A 474 19.13 38.61 -0.08
C PRO A 474 19.25 39.56 1.11
N SER A 475 18.17 40.27 1.43
CA SER A 475 18.12 41.10 2.64
C SER A 475 18.33 40.21 3.85
N LEU A 476 19.34 40.51 4.67
CA LEU A 476 19.82 39.74 5.82
C LEU A 476 18.81 39.55 6.98
N GLY A 477 17.51 39.71 6.77
CA GLY A 477 16.49 39.47 7.81
C GLY A 477 15.16 39.00 7.27
N SER A 478 15.00 38.91 5.95
CA SER A 478 13.75 38.46 5.36
C SER A 478 13.96 37.71 4.05
N GLN A 479 13.17 36.66 3.83
CA GLN A 479 13.18 35.86 2.61
C GLN A 479 11.77 35.83 2.03
N ARG A 480 11.65 36.16 0.74
CA ARG A 480 10.39 36.01 0.01
C ARG A 480 10.34 34.65 -0.65
N PHE A 481 9.19 34.01 -0.58
CA PHE A 481 8.93 32.78 -1.31
C PHE A 481 7.47 32.70 -1.73
N SER A 482 7.18 31.86 -2.72
CA SER A 482 5.82 31.64 -3.19
C SER A 482 5.45 30.17 -3.09
N ILE A 483 4.21 29.89 -2.71
CA ILE A 483 3.62 28.55 -2.75
C ILE A 483 2.59 28.54 -3.86
N GLU A 484 2.69 27.58 -4.77
CA GLU A 484 1.73 27.42 -5.86
C GLU A 484 0.92 26.13 -5.65
N PHE A 485 -0.40 26.27 -5.59
CA PHE A 485 -1.35 25.15 -5.60
C PHE A 485 -1.90 24.99 -7.02
N PRO A 486 -1.92 23.77 -7.60
CA PRO A 486 -2.60 23.53 -8.87
C PRO A 486 -4.07 23.93 -8.73
N TYR A 487 -4.54 24.89 -9.54
CA TYR A 487 -5.88 25.44 -9.45
C TYR A 487 -6.80 24.91 -10.55
N SER A 488 -6.25 24.29 -11.60
CA SER A 488 -7.03 23.64 -12.65
C SER A 488 -7.93 22.53 -12.11
N GLU A 489 -7.42 21.71 -11.18
CA GLU A 489 -8.19 20.66 -10.50
C GLU A 489 -9.26 21.23 -9.56
N LEU A 490 -8.95 22.37 -8.94
CA LEU A 490 -9.80 23.10 -8.01
C LEU A 490 -10.96 23.80 -8.73
N ARG A 491 -10.69 24.47 -9.85
CA ARG A 491 -11.66 25.18 -10.70
C ARG A 491 -12.75 24.26 -11.24
N ALA A 492 -12.41 23.00 -11.53
CA ALA A 492 -13.39 22.03 -12.01
C ALA A 492 -14.45 21.66 -10.96
N ARG A 493 -14.15 21.88 -9.66
CA ARG A 493 -14.99 21.54 -8.49
C ARG A 493 -15.77 22.74 -7.92
N LEU A 494 -15.40 23.96 -8.28
CA LEU A 494 -16.08 25.21 -7.89
C LEU A 494 -17.44 25.42 -8.61
N THR A 495 -18.09 24.38 -9.12
CA THR A 495 -19.40 24.53 -9.79
C THR A 495 -20.45 24.97 -8.76
N GLY A 496 -20.79 26.25 -8.77
CA GLY A 496 -21.79 26.86 -7.89
C GLY A 496 -21.24 27.67 -6.73
N VAL A 497 -19.92 27.71 -6.51
CA VAL A 497 -19.27 28.54 -5.49
C VAL A 497 -18.28 29.46 -6.18
N SER A 498 -18.36 30.77 -5.94
CA SER A 498 -17.39 31.69 -6.51
C SER A 498 -15.99 31.37 -5.97
N THR A 499 -14.95 31.59 -6.78
CA THR A 499 -13.56 31.50 -6.32
C THR A 499 -13.33 32.29 -5.02
N GLU A 500 -13.98 33.46 -4.91
CA GLU A 500 -13.84 34.32 -3.74
C GLU A 500 -14.46 33.70 -2.49
N ASP A 501 -15.67 33.14 -2.59
CA ASP A 501 -16.34 32.47 -1.47
C ASP A 501 -15.57 31.23 -1.03
N TRP A 502 -15.06 30.43 -1.98
CA TRP A 502 -14.22 29.28 -1.66
C TRP A 502 -12.94 29.69 -0.93
N LEU A 503 -12.25 30.74 -1.39
CA LEU A 503 -11.04 31.25 -0.72
C LEU A 503 -11.35 31.84 0.66
N ARG A 504 -12.56 32.36 0.87
CA ARG A 504 -13.04 32.87 2.16
C ARG A 504 -13.23 31.74 3.18
N GLU A 505 -13.64 30.56 2.73
CA GLU A 505 -13.86 29.37 3.56
C GLU A 505 -12.60 28.51 3.73
N ALA A 506 -11.72 28.52 2.73
CA ALA A 506 -10.46 27.79 2.78
C ALA A 506 -9.55 28.28 3.93
N ARG A 507 -8.83 27.32 4.51
CA ARG A 507 -7.87 27.54 5.59
C ARG A 507 -6.53 26.95 5.20
N LEU A 508 -5.47 27.71 5.35
CA LEU A 508 -4.12 27.22 5.23
C LEU A 508 -3.64 26.73 6.59
N TRP A 509 -3.31 25.44 6.68
CA TRP A 509 -2.63 24.85 7.81
C TRP A 509 -1.13 24.86 7.56
N VAL A 510 -0.37 25.36 8.53
CA VAL A 510 1.08 25.35 8.51
C VAL A 510 1.56 24.36 9.55
N PHE A 511 2.32 23.39 9.12
CA PHE A 511 2.90 22.36 9.98
C PHE A 511 4.40 22.59 10.08
N GLU A 512 4.90 22.68 11.30
CA GLU A 512 6.31 22.86 11.62
C GLU A 512 6.88 21.56 12.19
N PHE A 513 7.96 21.07 11.60
CA PHE A 513 8.73 19.97 12.16
C PHE A 513 9.89 20.54 13.00
N THR A 514 9.85 20.29 14.31
CA THR A 514 10.93 20.65 15.23
C THR A 514 11.77 19.43 15.55
N PRO A 515 13.11 19.47 15.36
CA PRO A 515 13.96 18.37 15.75
C PRO A 515 14.00 18.29 17.28
N LEU A 516 13.90 17.08 17.83
CA LEU A 516 13.95 16.82 19.26
C LEU A 516 15.34 16.37 19.67
N GLU A 517 15.76 15.20 19.20
CA GLU A 517 17.05 14.61 19.54
C GLU A 517 17.51 13.67 18.42
N THR A 518 18.83 13.44 18.34
CA THR A 518 19.39 12.39 17.51
C THR A 518 19.39 11.09 18.29
N VAL A 519 18.79 10.05 17.74
CA VAL A 519 18.73 8.72 18.32
C VAL A 519 19.49 7.73 17.45
N THR A 520 20.13 6.77 18.10
CA THR A 520 20.73 5.61 17.45
C THR A 520 19.95 4.38 17.91
N LEU A 521 19.32 3.70 16.96
CA LEU A 521 18.50 2.52 17.22
C LEU A 521 19.19 1.29 16.64
N ASP A 522 19.49 0.33 17.50
CA ASP A 522 19.98 -0.96 17.05
C ASP A 522 18.82 -1.75 16.42
N PHE A 523 19.06 -2.37 15.28
CA PHE A 523 18.13 -3.30 14.65
C PHE A 523 18.79 -4.66 14.47
N GLN A 524 17.99 -5.72 14.53
CA GLN A 524 18.43 -7.06 14.21
C GLN A 524 17.27 -7.86 13.65
N ARG A 525 17.54 -8.56 12.57
CA ARG A 525 16.65 -9.52 11.94
C ARG A 525 17.40 -10.79 11.61
N THR A 526 16.99 -11.88 12.23
CA THR A 526 17.44 -13.22 11.86
C THR A 526 16.64 -13.75 10.69
N ASN A 527 17.21 -14.68 9.94
CA ASN A 527 16.60 -15.27 8.74
C ASN A 527 16.22 -14.25 7.66
N TYR A 528 16.93 -13.13 7.58
CA TYR A 528 16.74 -12.15 6.51
C TYR A 528 17.23 -12.76 5.20
N VAL A 529 16.34 -12.83 4.22
CA VAL A 529 16.66 -13.31 2.87
C VAL A 529 16.78 -12.08 1.98
N LEU A 530 18.01 -11.73 1.59
CA LEU A 530 18.22 -10.64 0.65
C LEU A 530 17.70 -11.09 -0.73
N ARG A 531 16.50 -10.60 -1.10
CA ARG A 531 15.96 -10.82 -2.45
C ARG A 531 16.64 -9.85 -3.41
N LEU A 532 17.70 -10.31 -4.06
CA LEU A 532 18.23 -9.64 -5.22
C LEU A 532 17.24 -9.82 -6.37
N TYR A 533 16.78 -8.73 -6.99
CA TYR A 533 16.00 -8.82 -8.22
C TYR A 533 16.90 -9.41 -9.32
N PRO A 534 16.69 -10.67 -9.75
CA PRO A 534 17.61 -11.37 -10.64
C PRO A 534 17.75 -10.67 -11.99
N GLU A 535 16.68 -9.98 -12.39
CA GLU A 535 16.57 -9.20 -13.64
C GLU A 535 17.67 -8.14 -13.78
N ASN A 536 18.28 -7.66 -12.68
CA ASN A 536 19.30 -6.62 -12.74
C ASN A 536 20.74 -7.11 -12.85
N ALA A 537 21.04 -8.33 -12.37
CA ALA A 537 22.42 -8.83 -12.33
C ALA A 537 22.85 -9.38 -13.70
N GLY A 538 21.98 -10.15 -14.36
CA GLY A 538 22.25 -10.67 -15.71
C GLY A 538 22.21 -9.58 -16.78
N SER A 539 21.36 -8.56 -16.62
CA SER A 539 21.18 -7.53 -17.64
C SER A 539 22.34 -6.54 -17.72
N ALA A 540 23.13 -6.33 -16.67
CA ALA A 540 24.18 -5.31 -16.69
C ALA A 540 25.32 -5.64 -17.66
N SER A 541 25.71 -6.91 -17.77
CA SER A 541 26.73 -7.34 -18.73
C SER A 541 26.19 -7.28 -20.16
N ALA A 542 25.00 -7.84 -20.40
CA ALA A 542 24.36 -7.80 -21.71
C ALA A 542 24.11 -6.36 -22.18
N GLU A 543 23.68 -5.47 -21.28
CA GLU A 543 23.50 -4.05 -21.56
C GLU A 543 24.82 -3.34 -21.84
N ALA A 544 25.91 -3.70 -21.15
CA ALA A 544 27.23 -3.14 -21.45
C ALA A 544 27.69 -3.50 -22.87
N ASP A 545 27.46 -4.75 -23.28
CA ASP A 545 27.77 -5.22 -24.64
C ASP A 545 26.90 -4.49 -25.69
N GLU A 546 25.60 -4.32 -25.42
CA GLU A 546 24.69 -3.54 -26.28
C GLU A 546 25.09 -2.08 -26.41
N LEU A 547 25.48 -1.43 -25.31
CA LEU A 547 25.96 -0.05 -25.30
C LEU A 547 27.27 0.09 -26.07
N GLU A 548 28.15 -0.90 -26.01
CA GLU A 548 29.39 -0.88 -26.77
C GLU A 548 29.14 -0.98 -28.28
N VAL A 549 28.18 -1.81 -28.71
CA VAL A 549 27.71 -1.83 -30.11
C VAL A 549 27.21 -0.43 -30.53
N ILE A 550 26.40 0.24 -29.70
CA ILE A 550 25.90 1.60 -29.99
C ILE A 550 27.06 2.60 -30.07
N ARG A 551 28.03 2.53 -29.16
CA ARG A 551 29.20 3.43 -29.17
C ARG A 551 30.04 3.27 -30.42
N GLN A 552 30.23 2.04 -30.90
CA GLN A 552 31.01 1.73 -32.09
C GLN A 552 30.27 2.04 -33.39
N LEU A 553 28.94 2.11 -33.35
CA LEU A 553 28.12 2.43 -34.52
C LEU A 553 28.52 3.81 -35.09
N ARG A 554 28.81 3.86 -36.39
CA ARG A 554 29.17 5.06 -37.15
C ARG A 554 28.27 5.16 -38.38
N LEU A 555 27.78 6.36 -38.65
CA LEU A 555 27.10 6.69 -39.89
C LEU A 555 28.14 7.21 -40.89
N PRO A 556 28.15 6.75 -42.16
CA PRO A 556 29.06 7.28 -43.17
C PRO A 556 28.79 8.77 -43.43
N GLU A 557 29.79 9.52 -43.91
CA GLU A 557 29.71 10.99 -44.06
C GLU A 557 28.60 11.46 -45.01
N GLN A 558 28.29 10.64 -46.03
CA GLN A 558 27.21 10.87 -46.99
C GLN A 558 26.35 9.61 -47.05
N PRO A 559 25.50 9.38 -46.04
CA PRO A 559 24.79 8.13 -45.92
C PRO A 559 23.70 8.02 -46.98
N THR A 560 23.65 6.88 -47.66
CA THR A 560 22.51 6.54 -48.51
C THR A 560 21.29 6.23 -47.62
N GLU A 561 20.11 6.19 -48.24
CA GLU A 561 18.88 5.81 -47.53
C GLU A 561 18.98 4.40 -46.93
N ALA A 562 19.63 3.46 -47.63
CA ALA A 562 19.88 2.11 -47.15
C ALA A 562 20.85 2.09 -45.96
N ASP A 563 21.88 2.94 -45.97
CA ASP A 563 22.81 3.08 -44.84
C ASP A 563 22.11 3.62 -43.59
N LEU A 564 21.24 4.62 -43.75
CA LEU A 564 20.42 5.17 -42.67
C LEU A 564 19.49 4.11 -42.08
N GLU A 565 18.87 3.29 -42.92
CA GLU A 565 17.95 2.24 -42.48
C GLU A 565 18.70 1.14 -41.70
N ALA A 566 19.85 0.70 -42.21
CA ALA A 566 20.71 -0.27 -41.53
C ALA A 566 21.21 0.27 -40.18
N TYR A 567 21.70 1.51 -40.16
CA TYR A 567 22.15 2.19 -38.95
C TYR A 567 21.06 2.27 -37.89
N LEU A 568 19.86 2.76 -38.26
CA LEU A 568 18.75 2.92 -37.33
C LEU A 568 18.20 1.57 -36.82
N ARG A 569 18.17 0.52 -37.66
CA ARG A 569 17.77 -0.82 -37.20
C ARG A 569 18.70 -1.35 -36.12
N VAL A 570 20.01 -1.21 -36.30
CA VAL A 570 20.99 -1.62 -35.27
C VAL A 570 20.81 -0.77 -34.01
N LEU A 571 20.74 0.56 -34.15
CA LEU A 571 20.60 1.48 -33.02
C LEU A 571 19.33 1.20 -32.19
N LEU A 572 18.18 1.01 -32.85
CA LEU A 572 16.90 0.77 -32.16
C LEU A 572 16.79 -0.64 -31.57
N ARG A 573 17.42 -1.63 -32.22
CA ARG A 573 17.48 -3.01 -31.70
C ARG A 573 18.28 -3.09 -30.40
N HIS A 574 19.41 -2.40 -30.34
CA HIS A 574 20.30 -2.36 -29.18
C HIS A 574 19.99 -1.24 -28.19
N ALA A 575 18.86 -0.52 -28.35
CA ALA A 575 18.46 0.53 -27.44
C ALA A 575 18.32 -0.05 -26.01
N PRO A 576 18.99 0.56 -25.01
CA PRO A 576 19.06 0.00 -23.67
C PRO A 576 17.70 0.04 -22.99
N ASP A 577 17.37 -1.02 -22.25
CA ASP A 577 16.14 -1.07 -21.45
C ASP A 577 16.19 -0.13 -20.24
N ARG A 578 17.39 0.23 -19.78
CA ARG A 578 17.57 1.14 -18.63
C ARG A 578 17.76 2.59 -19.06
N LEU A 579 17.03 3.46 -18.35
CA LEU A 579 17.10 4.89 -18.49
C LEU A 579 18.14 5.50 -17.55
N THR A 580 19.40 5.51 -17.95
CA THR A 580 20.41 6.37 -17.33
C THR A 580 20.56 7.65 -18.14
N GLN A 581 21.03 8.74 -17.51
CA GLN A 581 21.28 9.99 -18.24
C GLN A 581 22.33 9.78 -19.33
N SER A 582 23.41 9.03 -19.05
CA SER A 582 24.45 8.71 -20.03
C SER A 582 23.92 7.89 -21.21
N ASN A 583 23.09 6.87 -20.97
CA ASN A 583 22.46 6.09 -22.03
C ASN A 583 21.56 6.97 -22.90
N ARG A 584 20.81 7.88 -22.26
CA ARG A 584 19.94 8.83 -22.96
C ARG A 584 20.73 9.78 -23.84
N ASP A 585 21.81 10.36 -23.32
CA ASP A 585 22.66 11.29 -24.05
C ASP A 585 23.30 10.59 -25.26
N LEU A 586 23.87 9.38 -25.06
CA LEU A 586 24.44 8.58 -26.15
C LEU A 586 23.41 8.24 -27.23
N MET A 587 22.22 7.76 -26.84
CA MET A 587 21.16 7.44 -27.79
C MET A 587 20.67 8.67 -28.55
N GLN A 588 20.52 9.81 -27.87
CA GLN A 588 20.09 11.05 -28.51
C GLN A 588 21.15 11.58 -29.48
N GLU A 589 22.43 11.56 -29.11
CA GLU A 589 23.55 11.91 -30.00
C GLU A 589 23.52 11.06 -31.28
N LYS A 590 23.39 9.73 -31.15
CA LYS A 590 23.35 8.79 -32.28
C LYS A 590 22.13 8.98 -33.16
N LEU A 591 20.98 9.29 -32.59
CA LEU A 591 19.75 9.59 -33.33
C LEU A 591 19.82 10.96 -34.02
N GLU A 592 20.47 11.95 -33.41
CA GLU A 592 20.64 13.29 -34.00
C GLU A 592 21.57 13.29 -35.21
N ALA A 593 22.57 12.41 -35.22
CA ALA A 593 23.53 12.27 -36.31
C ALA A 593 22.90 11.92 -37.67
N ILE A 594 21.68 11.34 -37.71
CA ILE A 594 20.97 11.05 -38.97
C ILE A 594 20.49 12.34 -39.67
N GLY A 595 20.43 13.45 -38.93
CA GLY A 595 19.95 14.73 -39.41
C GLY A 595 18.49 14.72 -39.90
N PRO A 596 18.02 15.84 -40.47
CA PRO A 596 16.68 15.94 -41.02
C PRO A 596 16.42 14.94 -42.16
N ALA A 597 17.43 14.67 -43.01
CA ALA A 597 17.31 13.74 -44.13
C ALA A 597 17.02 12.28 -43.69
N GLY A 598 17.42 11.88 -42.48
CA GLY A 598 17.12 10.55 -41.93
C GLY A 598 15.74 10.39 -41.30
N VAL A 599 14.98 11.49 -41.13
CA VAL A 599 13.66 11.44 -40.48
C VAL A 599 12.65 10.56 -41.22
N PRO A 600 12.51 10.61 -42.56
CA PRO A 600 11.61 9.70 -43.27
C PRO A 600 11.92 8.22 -43.04
N VAL A 601 13.22 7.86 -43.01
CA VAL A 601 13.68 6.49 -42.74
C VAL A 601 13.28 6.06 -41.32
N LEU A 602 13.52 6.92 -40.32
CA LEU A 602 13.14 6.66 -38.94
C LEU A 602 11.63 6.46 -38.77
N LEU A 603 10.81 7.24 -39.48
CA LEU A 603 9.35 7.14 -39.45
C LEU A 603 8.84 5.83 -40.09
N ARG A 604 9.54 5.28 -41.10
CA ARG A 604 9.20 3.97 -41.68
C ARG A 604 9.51 2.79 -40.78
N LEU A 605 10.46 2.94 -39.84
CA LEU A 605 10.80 1.89 -38.87
C LEU A 605 9.82 1.81 -37.68
N MET A 606 8.76 2.63 -37.68
CA MET A 606 7.72 2.62 -36.66
C MET A 606 6.65 1.53 -36.95
N PRO A 607 6.03 0.91 -35.92
CA PRO A 607 6.18 1.20 -34.49
C PRO A 607 7.46 0.61 -33.87
N ILE A 608 7.97 1.27 -32.84
CA ILE A 608 9.09 0.79 -32.03
C ILE A 608 8.65 0.52 -30.59
N ARG A 609 9.53 -0.06 -29.76
CA ARG A 609 9.25 -0.25 -28.33
C ARG A 609 8.87 1.09 -27.68
N GLU A 610 7.72 1.13 -27.00
CA GLU A 610 7.15 2.37 -26.43
C GLU A 610 8.14 3.13 -25.54
N ARG A 611 8.91 2.43 -24.70
CA ARG A 611 9.96 3.04 -23.87
C ARG A 611 11.04 3.73 -24.70
N VAL A 612 11.52 3.07 -25.76
CA VAL A 612 12.55 3.62 -26.66
C VAL A 612 12.03 4.89 -27.32
N PHE A 613 10.76 4.88 -27.74
CA PHE A 613 10.11 6.06 -28.28
C PHE A 613 10.08 7.22 -27.28
N HIS A 614 9.49 7.02 -26.10
CA HIS A 614 9.28 8.10 -25.13
C HIS A 614 10.57 8.70 -24.58
N TYR A 615 11.62 7.88 -24.41
CA TYR A 615 12.85 8.30 -23.76
C TYR A 615 13.94 8.80 -24.71
N PHE A 616 14.06 8.20 -25.89
CA PHE A 616 15.16 8.48 -26.81
C PHE A 616 14.68 9.20 -28.08
N VAL A 617 13.63 8.68 -28.73
CA VAL A 617 13.26 9.12 -30.09
C VAL A 617 12.40 10.38 -30.10
N ARG A 618 11.43 10.51 -29.19
CA ARG A 618 10.44 11.60 -29.20
C ARG A 618 11.06 12.99 -29.22
N ASP A 619 12.04 13.23 -28.35
CA ASP A 619 12.67 14.55 -28.22
C ASP A 619 13.58 14.86 -29.42
N VAL A 620 14.24 13.84 -30.00
CA VAL A 620 15.06 13.99 -31.21
C VAL A 620 14.19 14.28 -32.42
N LEU A 621 13.10 13.53 -32.62
CA LEU A 621 12.12 13.82 -33.68
C LEU A 621 11.59 15.25 -33.58
N ARG A 622 11.30 15.73 -32.37
CA ARG A 622 10.87 17.11 -32.14
C ARG A 622 11.90 18.15 -32.55
N ARG A 623 13.20 17.84 -32.57
CA ARG A 623 14.27 18.72 -33.07
C ARG A 623 14.48 18.61 -34.58
N LEU A 624 14.50 17.38 -35.11
CA LEU A 624 14.84 17.11 -36.51
C LEU A 624 13.70 17.30 -37.51
N LEU A 625 12.44 17.21 -37.07
CA LEU A 625 11.28 17.36 -37.96
C LEU A 625 11.26 18.76 -38.60
N ARG A 626 10.80 18.80 -39.85
CA ARG A 626 10.62 20.02 -40.65
C ARG A 626 9.25 19.93 -41.32
N GLU A 627 8.73 21.03 -41.84
CA GLU A 627 7.43 21.04 -42.54
C GLU A 627 7.40 20.04 -43.70
N GLU A 628 8.50 19.86 -44.44
CA GLU A 628 8.62 18.88 -45.53
C GLU A 628 8.39 17.42 -45.08
N HIS A 629 8.61 17.11 -43.79
CA HIS A 629 8.41 15.77 -43.22
C HIS A 629 6.97 15.52 -42.74
N LYS A 630 6.10 16.54 -42.74
CA LYS A 630 4.73 16.42 -42.23
C LYS A 630 3.95 15.28 -42.90
N PRO A 631 3.94 15.10 -44.24
CA PRO A 631 3.21 14.00 -44.86
C PRO A 631 3.68 12.62 -44.39
N ALA A 632 5.01 12.42 -44.29
CA ALA A 632 5.58 11.17 -43.81
C ALA A 632 5.25 10.90 -42.33
N LEU A 633 5.23 11.94 -41.49
CA LEU A 633 4.84 11.80 -40.07
C LEU A 633 3.37 11.40 -39.93
N LEU A 634 2.48 12.01 -40.72
CA LEU A 634 1.04 11.70 -40.69
C LEU A 634 0.75 10.29 -41.20
N ASP A 635 1.47 9.83 -42.24
CA ASP A 635 1.42 8.43 -42.68
C ASP A 635 1.90 7.47 -41.57
N ALA A 636 3.01 7.78 -40.90
CA ALA A 636 3.54 6.98 -39.81
C ALA A 636 2.63 6.95 -38.57
N LEU A 637 1.90 8.05 -38.29
CA LEU A 637 0.94 8.13 -37.17
C LEU A 637 -0.14 7.04 -37.25
N ALA A 638 -0.58 6.67 -38.45
CA ALA A 638 -1.56 5.60 -38.65
C ALA A 638 -1.07 4.24 -38.15
N ARG A 639 0.26 4.02 -38.13
CA ARG A 639 0.90 2.78 -37.67
C ARG A 639 1.45 2.86 -36.24
N ALA A 640 1.78 4.08 -35.79
CA ALA A 640 2.42 4.35 -34.51
C ALA A 640 1.72 5.50 -33.75
N PRO A 641 0.66 5.18 -32.99
CA PRO A 641 -0.16 6.14 -32.24
C PRO A 641 0.63 7.13 -31.36
N GLU A 642 1.75 6.69 -30.78
CA GLU A 642 2.60 7.47 -29.88
C GLU A 642 3.18 8.75 -30.52
N LEU A 643 3.26 8.81 -31.84
CA LEU A 643 3.65 9.99 -32.62
C LEU A 643 2.68 11.17 -32.46
N VAL A 644 1.47 10.94 -31.94
CA VAL A 644 0.50 12.01 -31.64
C VAL A 644 1.09 13.08 -30.72
N THR A 645 2.00 12.69 -29.82
CA THR A 645 2.69 13.63 -28.91
C THR A 645 3.69 14.54 -29.62
N VAL A 646 4.16 14.15 -30.81
CA VAL A 646 5.04 14.94 -31.68
C VAL A 646 4.21 15.85 -32.58
N VAL A 647 3.11 15.33 -33.15
CA VAL A 647 2.13 16.12 -33.91
C VAL A 647 1.61 17.30 -33.08
N ARG A 648 1.20 17.05 -31.83
CA ARG A 648 0.78 18.11 -30.89
C ARG A 648 1.89 19.12 -30.62
N ALA A 649 3.12 18.66 -30.41
CA ALA A 649 4.25 19.55 -30.12
C ALA A 649 4.61 20.46 -31.32
N ARG A 650 4.27 20.05 -32.54
CA ARG A 650 4.47 20.83 -33.77
C ARG A 650 3.26 21.66 -34.18
N GLY A 651 2.12 21.57 -33.48
CA GLY A 651 0.90 22.29 -33.83
C GLY A 651 0.23 21.75 -35.10
N TRP A 652 0.49 20.49 -35.47
CA TRP A 652 0.00 19.87 -36.71
C TRP A 652 -1.30 19.08 -36.51
N GLU A 653 -2.02 19.30 -35.41
CA GLU A 653 -3.22 18.52 -35.10
C GLU A 653 -4.32 18.64 -36.15
N LYS A 654 -4.48 19.83 -36.77
CA LYS A 654 -5.48 20.03 -37.82
C LYS A 654 -5.22 19.14 -39.04
N ASP A 655 -3.96 19.02 -39.43
CA ASP A 655 -3.52 18.19 -40.55
C ASP A 655 -3.68 16.69 -40.23
N ALA A 656 -3.62 16.32 -38.94
CA ALA A 656 -3.77 14.95 -38.47
C ALA A 656 -5.22 14.47 -38.29
N ILE A 657 -6.22 15.35 -38.43
CA ILE A 657 -7.63 15.01 -38.24
C ILE A 657 -8.07 13.80 -39.09
N PRO A 658 -7.80 13.74 -40.41
CA PRO A 658 -8.26 12.61 -41.24
C PRO A 658 -7.68 11.27 -40.76
N VAL A 659 -6.40 11.25 -40.39
CA VAL A 659 -5.73 10.05 -39.87
C VAL A 659 -6.32 9.64 -38.52
N ALA A 660 -6.52 10.59 -37.61
CA ALA A 660 -7.10 10.32 -36.29
C ALA A 660 -8.54 9.78 -36.38
N VAL A 661 -9.36 10.32 -37.30
CA VAL A 661 -10.73 9.83 -37.57
C VAL A 661 -10.71 8.40 -38.08
N GLU A 662 -9.80 8.06 -38.98
CA GLU A 662 -9.68 6.68 -39.48
C GLU A 662 -9.22 5.71 -38.37
N MET A 663 -8.27 6.13 -37.53
CA MET A 663 -7.80 5.33 -36.41
C MET A 663 -8.93 5.00 -35.42
N ILE A 664 -9.78 5.97 -35.07
CA ILE A 664 -10.90 5.71 -34.14
C ILE A 664 -11.96 4.78 -34.75
N ARG A 665 -12.22 4.90 -36.07
CA ARG A 665 -13.20 4.07 -36.80
C ARG A 665 -12.79 2.61 -36.84
N SER A 666 -11.49 2.32 -36.91
CA SER A 666 -11.00 0.94 -36.98
C SER A 666 -11.38 0.09 -35.76
N ARG A 667 -11.61 0.73 -34.59
CA ARG A 667 -11.88 0.09 -33.28
C ARG A 667 -10.93 -1.07 -32.91
N ARG A 668 -9.73 -1.11 -33.50
CA ARG A 668 -8.70 -2.12 -33.21
C ARG A 668 -8.02 -1.77 -31.89
N GLY A 669 -8.73 -1.96 -30.78
CA GLY A 669 -8.29 -1.56 -29.44
C GLY A 669 -8.55 -0.10 -29.11
N ALA A 670 -8.36 0.27 -27.84
CA ALA A 670 -8.46 1.65 -27.40
C ALA A 670 -7.27 2.46 -27.96
N VAL A 671 -7.54 3.55 -28.67
CA VAL A 671 -6.48 4.47 -29.11
C VAL A 671 -6.11 5.45 -28.00
N LEU A 672 -4.92 6.04 -28.09
CA LEU A 672 -4.45 7.04 -27.14
C LEU A 672 -5.45 8.20 -27.00
N PRO A 673 -5.69 8.73 -25.78
CA PRO A 673 -6.63 9.84 -25.54
C PRO A 673 -6.39 11.07 -26.42
N GLU A 674 -5.14 11.40 -26.73
CA GLU A 674 -4.80 12.49 -27.64
C GLU A 674 -5.33 12.28 -29.06
N ILE A 675 -5.39 11.05 -29.56
CA ILE A 675 -5.92 10.74 -30.89
C ILE A 675 -7.43 10.95 -30.91
N VAL A 676 -8.13 10.49 -29.86
CA VAL A 676 -9.57 10.74 -29.69
C VAL A 676 -9.84 12.25 -29.65
N ARG A 677 -9.02 13.00 -28.91
CA ARG A 677 -9.12 14.47 -28.84
C ARG A 677 -8.94 15.13 -30.21
N ILE A 678 -7.96 14.70 -31.01
CA ILE A 678 -7.73 15.24 -32.36
C ILE A 678 -8.89 14.87 -33.29
N ALA A 679 -9.36 13.61 -33.27
CA ALA A 679 -10.49 13.19 -34.07
C ALA A 679 -11.78 13.98 -33.75
N ALA A 680 -12.03 14.27 -32.47
CA ALA A 680 -13.15 15.11 -32.04
C ALA A 680 -13.09 16.55 -32.61
N MET A 681 -11.91 17.06 -32.98
CA MET A 681 -11.80 18.38 -33.62
C MET A 681 -12.46 18.43 -35.01
N ALA A 682 -12.73 17.28 -35.65
CA ALA A 682 -13.49 17.19 -36.89
C ALA A 682 -14.94 17.66 -36.74
N LYS A 683 -15.51 17.56 -35.53
CA LYS A 683 -16.91 17.89 -35.21
C LYS A 683 -17.93 17.21 -36.14
N GLN A 684 -17.63 15.98 -36.54
CA GLN A 684 -18.41 15.17 -37.46
C GLN A 684 -19.39 14.25 -36.69
N PRO A 685 -20.72 14.44 -36.80
CA PRO A 685 -21.70 13.61 -36.09
C PRO A 685 -21.57 12.12 -36.35
N GLU A 686 -21.16 11.74 -37.56
CA GLU A 686 -20.91 10.35 -37.97
C GLU A 686 -19.80 9.66 -37.15
N THR A 687 -18.91 10.43 -36.50
CA THR A 687 -17.84 9.88 -35.65
C THR A 687 -18.25 9.71 -34.18
N HIS A 688 -19.42 10.22 -33.79
CA HIS A 688 -19.87 10.18 -32.39
C HIS A 688 -19.90 8.77 -31.78
N PRO A 689 -20.38 7.71 -32.48
CA PRO A 689 -20.36 6.36 -31.91
C PRO A 689 -18.94 5.86 -31.61
N ASP A 690 -17.96 6.20 -32.45
CA ASP A 690 -16.56 5.80 -32.27
C ASP A 690 -15.88 6.59 -31.16
N LEU A 691 -16.09 7.91 -31.12
CA LEU A 691 -15.61 8.78 -30.05
C LEU A 691 -16.17 8.33 -28.69
N ALA A 692 -17.46 8.01 -28.62
CA ALA A 692 -18.10 7.46 -27.43
C ALA A 692 -17.48 6.12 -27.02
N TRP A 693 -17.27 5.22 -27.98
CA TRP A 693 -16.65 3.92 -27.70
C TRP A 693 -15.26 4.07 -27.08
N HIS A 694 -14.39 4.88 -27.68
CA HIS A 694 -13.03 5.11 -27.16
C HIS A 694 -13.03 5.85 -25.83
N PHE A 695 -13.93 6.82 -25.62
CA PHE A 695 -14.05 7.48 -24.32
C PHE A 695 -14.46 6.47 -23.22
N ILE A 696 -15.39 5.56 -23.50
CA ILE A 696 -15.87 4.56 -22.53
C ILE A 696 -14.82 3.48 -22.22
N HIS A 697 -14.04 3.08 -23.23
CA HIS A 697 -13.12 1.93 -23.13
C HIS A 697 -11.67 2.31 -22.79
N ASN A 698 -11.33 3.59 -22.85
CA ASN A 698 -10.00 4.04 -22.43
C ASN A 698 -9.82 3.85 -20.93
N ARG A 699 -8.61 3.43 -20.54
CA ARG A 699 -8.28 3.25 -19.11
C ARG A 699 -7.92 4.56 -18.44
N THR A 700 -7.37 5.53 -19.16
CA THR A 700 -6.84 6.79 -18.61
C THR A 700 -7.07 7.95 -19.59
N GLY A 701 -6.82 9.18 -19.13
CA GLY A 701 -6.79 10.38 -19.99
C GLY A 701 -8.16 10.92 -20.40
N HIS A 702 -9.23 10.58 -19.69
CA HIS A 702 -10.57 11.11 -19.92
C HIS A 702 -10.61 12.65 -19.83
N GLU A 703 -9.79 13.22 -18.95
CA GLU A 703 -9.60 14.66 -18.76
C GLU A 703 -9.09 15.37 -20.03
N PHE A 704 -8.35 14.66 -20.90
CA PHE A 704 -7.85 15.23 -22.16
C PHE A 704 -8.88 15.14 -23.30
N MET A 705 -9.76 14.13 -23.26
CA MET A 705 -10.78 13.90 -24.29
C MET A 705 -11.99 14.80 -24.07
N LEU A 706 -12.43 14.95 -22.82
CA LEU A 706 -13.72 15.55 -22.48
C LEU A 706 -13.93 16.96 -23.06
N PRO A 707 -12.98 17.92 -22.97
CA PRO A 707 -13.21 19.26 -23.51
C PRO A 707 -13.41 19.27 -25.03
N ALA A 708 -12.77 18.35 -25.76
CA ALA A 708 -12.95 18.24 -27.21
C ALA A 708 -14.29 17.59 -27.57
N LEU A 709 -14.74 16.61 -26.77
CA LEU A 709 -16.05 15.97 -26.94
C LEU A 709 -17.21 16.93 -26.59
N GLU A 710 -17.07 17.74 -25.54
CA GLU A 710 -18.05 18.80 -25.19
C GLU A 710 -18.21 19.83 -26.32
N ALA A 711 -17.17 20.05 -27.12
CA ALA A 711 -17.19 20.96 -28.27
C ALA A 711 -17.79 20.33 -29.55
N CYS A 712 -18.15 19.05 -29.54
CA CYS A 712 -18.80 18.35 -30.66
C CYS A 712 -20.33 18.60 -30.65
N PRO A 713 -20.91 19.24 -31.67
CA PRO A 713 -22.35 19.52 -31.69
C PRO A 713 -23.19 18.25 -31.64
N GLY A 714 -24.02 18.10 -30.60
CA GLY A 714 -24.93 16.95 -30.44
C GLY A 714 -24.28 15.68 -29.87
N PHE A 715 -23.05 15.75 -29.37
CA PHE A 715 -22.42 14.61 -28.68
C PHE A 715 -22.97 14.49 -27.23
N ASP A 716 -23.53 13.34 -26.87
CA ASP A 716 -24.10 13.08 -25.54
C ASP A 716 -23.00 12.74 -24.51
N VAL A 717 -22.32 13.79 -24.04
CA VAL A 717 -21.27 13.70 -23.01
C VAL A 717 -21.78 13.03 -21.73
N ALA A 718 -23.02 13.31 -21.33
CA ALA A 718 -23.59 12.80 -20.09
C ALA A 718 -23.77 11.28 -20.11
N SER A 719 -24.19 10.72 -21.25
CA SER A 719 -24.30 9.27 -21.43
C SER A 719 -22.94 8.58 -21.39
N VAL A 720 -21.93 9.10 -22.11
CA VAL A 720 -20.61 8.44 -22.15
C VAL A 720 -19.87 8.51 -20.81
N VAL A 721 -19.99 9.63 -20.07
CA VAL A 721 -19.44 9.75 -18.71
C VAL A 721 -20.11 8.77 -17.75
N ARG A 722 -21.44 8.59 -17.85
CA ARG A 722 -22.16 7.59 -17.04
C ARG A 722 -21.66 6.18 -17.25
N GLU A 723 -21.43 5.79 -18.50
CA GLU A 723 -20.95 4.46 -18.83
C GLU A 723 -19.47 4.27 -18.44
N ALA A 724 -18.61 5.24 -18.76
CA ALA A 724 -17.21 5.22 -18.36
C ALA A 724 -17.06 5.15 -16.83
N TRP A 725 -17.87 5.91 -16.09
CA TRP A 725 -17.92 5.88 -14.63
C TRP A 725 -18.36 4.52 -14.10
N ARG A 726 -19.40 3.92 -14.69
CA ARG A 726 -19.85 2.56 -14.33
C ARG A 726 -18.71 1.55 -14.45
N ARG A 727 -17.91 1.63 -15.53
CA ARG A 727 -16.73 0.78 -15.75
C ARG A 727 -15.60 1.07 -14.75
N ALA A 728 -15.36 2.34 -14.42
CA ALA A 728 -14.36 2.71 -13.43
C ALA A 728 -14.66 2.12 -12.05
N ARG A 729 -15.94 2.15 -11.64
CA ARG A 729 -16.41 1.56 -10.36
C ARG A 729 -16.20 0.05 -10.23
N ILE A 730 -15.99 -0.66 -11.34
CA ILE A 730 -15.69 -2.10 -11.36
C ILE A 730 -14.22 -2.38 -11.77
N GLY A 731 -13.36 -1.36 -11.75
CA GLY A 731 -11.93 -1.51 -12.04
C GLY A 731 -11.58 -1.74 -13.51
N LEU A 732 -12.53 -1.53 -14.44
CA LEU A 732 -12.28 -1.67 -15.88
C LEU A 732 -11.74 -0.39 -16.54
N ALA A 733 -11.82 0.74 -15.84
CA ALA A 733 -11.23 2.02 -16.22
C ALA A 733 -10.66 2.71 -14.96
N SER A 734 -9.74 3.64 -15.13
CA SER A 734 -9.28 4.46 -14.01
C SER A 734 -10.37 5.47 -13.63
N PRO A 735 -10.74 5.60 -12.35
CA PRO A 735 -11.62 6.68 -11.90
C PRO A 735 -10.95 8.05 -12.05
N ARG A 736 -9.61 8.09 -12.18
CA ARG A 736 -8.84 9.31 -12.41
C ARG A 736 -9.24 9.94 -13.74
N GLY A 737 -9.65 11.22 -13.68
CA GLY A 737 -10.18 11.97 -14.83
C GLY A 737 -11.70 11.82 -15.06
N LEU A 738 -12.33 10.79 -14.49
CA LEU A 738 -13.79 10.57 -14.57
C LEU A 738 -14.55 11.00 -13.33
N VAL A 739 -13.90 11.04 -12.15
CA VAL A 739 -14.50 11.47 -10.88
C VAL A 739 -15.23 12.81 -11.02
N LEU A 740 -14.59 13.82 -11.61
CA LEU A 740 -15.17 15.16 -11.71
C LEU A 740 -16.36 15.23 -12.67
N PRO A 741 -16.26 14.71 -13.91
CA PRO A 741 -17.42 14.62 -14.79
C PRO A 741 -18.56 13.80 -14.18
N ALA A 742 -18.26 12.69 -13.50
CA ALA A 742 -19.27 11.86 -12.85
C ALA A 742 -19.95 12.59 -11.68
N ALA A 743 -19.19 13.33 -10.88
CA ALA A 743 -19.72 14.14 -9.79
C ALA A 743 -20.65 15.25 -10.29
N ARG A 744 -20.29 15.93 -11.39
CA ARG A 744 -21.15 16.95 -12.03
C ARG A 744 -22.49 16.39 -12.51
N LEU A 745 -22.53 15.12 -12.86
CA LEU A 745 -23.75 14.40 -13.26
C LEU A 745 -24.50 13.78 -12.06
N GLY A 746 -24.04 14.01 -10.82
CA GLY A 746 -24.65 13.45 -9.61
C GLY A 746 -24.53 11.93 -9.52
N LEU A 747 -23.49 11.33 -10.10
CA LEU A 747 -23.37 9.87 -10.14
C LEU A 747 -22.92 9.30 -8.79
N PRO A 748 -23.51 8.18 -8.33
CA PRO A 748 -23.19 7.58 -7.05
C PRO A 748 -21.70 7.22 -6.91
N GLY A 749 -21.13 7.56 -5.74
CA GLY A 749 -19.76 7.26 -5.36
C GLY A 749 -18.69 8.10 -6.07
N ALA A 750 -19.06 9.13 -6.83
CA ALA A 750 -18.08 9.97 -7.51
C ALA A 750 -17.28 10.88 -6.55
N LEU A 751 -17.85 11.23 -5.39
CA LEU A 751 -17.23 12.08 -4.36
C LEU A 751 -16.97 11.34 -3.03
N GLN A 752 -17.24 10.03 -3.00
CA GLN A 752 -16.93 9.14 -1.87
C GLN A 752 -15.64 8.41 -2.18
#